data_AF-A0A1V5TAZ6-F1
#
_entry.id   AF-A0A1V5TAZ6-F1
#
_cell.length_a   1.000
_cell.length_b   1.000
_cell.length_c   1.000
_cell.angle_alpha   90.00
_cell.angle_beta   90.00
_cell.angle_gamma   90.00
#
_symmetry.space_group_name_H-M   'P 1'
#
loop_
_entity.id
_entity.type
_entity.pdbx_description
1 polymer ?
#
loop_
_entity_poly.entity_id
_entity_poly.type
_entity_poly.pdbx_seq_one_letter_code
_entity_poly.pdbx_strand_id
1 'polypeptide(L)'
;MKKYILIFFIITINCINITGQNIWRIDPIPEEGFQIVSGISLDSLKNIIIHDKWDSDPFLYSEAAKYLLIYYRNTESQFLLDNLNTVIDNTRNDLYSLLQWDKYYSDTYIKGILGDPDAINRMNFIAQSCPKSDIKVLAIRKLAEAGYYNYWDYLNNHKDEIDVRVAFLMYGENQRYRSDVLNYLEEQIQDVDPNNWTKIISIADDIGDIDSLREINIVDNLFRSTTGITRKYYFDKLNLIDQSNQPARSIWVIPLEPDVFLRSEYIPIMLEDRTFLEAEGYYSPRWIHFMEEWLSKESSSLIKGHIKMNIVDFKPLKIDSISTAENNIHQTISLIDTVFHYNWLGDLNFSNELKNILNIAKTNLQNGDSLACRVQVKEFQDLVDNVYKDSLNTDPRFVTIEGWKFLYWNAQYILDRLPEPQTNPNLLVNLKNSLGNQIPASNVMYYEGSWKDAVNNGDGTFTVITTKPTVSIRMFYEYANQTVNNVPAQNNTYTFTTVNAAVQLKNSSGNLIDEGTVQYYAGAWRSFGTTVNGVVYKELLPVNYSFRMTYGGGNQDKQQNLSDNQTIVFQTVNAAVQLKNSSGNLIDEGTVQYYAGAWRSFGTTVNGVAYKELLPVNYSFRMTYEYVSNDKQQNLSENPVVDFNTVLCTIKVTNANNQPLEGANTKYYSLAWRDIGLTNSNGEITKELLPKNLSFRATYNNVSRDKQQDISVNNLVEIMLNVP
;
A
#
# COMPACT_ATOMS: atom_id res chain seq x y z
N MET A 1 -44.41 16.77 -3.01
CA MET A 1 -44.71 18.19 -3.26
C MET A 1 -43.44 19.01 -2.97
N LYS A 2 -42.99 19.84 -3.93
CA LYS A 2 -41.80 20.73 -3.94
C LYS A 2 -40.44 20.01 -4.12
N LYS A 3 -39.53 20.42 -5.00
CA LYS A 3 -39.43 21.59 -5.90
C LYS A 3 -38.40 21.27 -7.01
N TYR A 4 -38.75 21.62 -8.24
CA TYR A 4 -37.88 21.66 -9.41
C TYR A 4 -36.82 22.77 -9.28
N ILE A 5 -35.58 22.49 -9.67
CA ILE A 5 -34.60 23.51 -10.08
C ILE A 5 -34.19 23.19 -11.51
N LEU A 6 -34.63 24.09 -12.40
CA LEU A 6 -34.32 24.16 -13.81
C LEU A 6 -32.99 24.94 -13.95
N ILE A 7 -31.93 24.33 -14.47
CA ILE A 7 -30.71 25.05 -14.87
C ILE A 7 -30.65 25.02 -16.40
N PHE A 8 -30.94 26.19 -17.00
CA PHE A 8 -30.62 26.52 -18.37
C PHE A 8 -29.09 26.62 -18.51
N PHE A 9 -28.50 25.83 -19.40
CA PHE A 9 -27.17 26.11 -19.94
C PHE A 9 -27.31 26.45 -21.42
N ILE A 10 -27.17 27.75 -21.72
CA ILE A 10 -26.97 28.25 -23.07
C ILE A 10 -25.55 27.82 -23.46
N ILE A 11 -25.44 26.80 -24.33
CA ILE A 11 -24.17 26.47 -24.98
C ILE A 11 -24.19 27.08 -26.37
N THR A 12 -23.23 27.96 -26.56
CA THR A 12 -22.80 28.59 -27.80
C THR A 12 -22.57 27.55 -28.89
N ILE A 13 -23.15 27.81 -30.05
CA ILE A 13 -22.96 27.07 -31.29
C ILE A 13 -21.47 27.12 -31.65
N ASN A 14 -20.77 26.00 -31.46
CA ASN A 14 -19.63 25.62 -32.27
C ASN A 14 -20.04 24.35 -33.01
N CYS A 15 -19.95 24.38 -34.34
CA CYS A 15 -20.26 23.27 -35.21
C CYS A 15 -19.41 22.05 -34.82
N ILE A 16 -20.00 21.10 -34.12
CA ILE A 16 -19.50 19.74 -33.96
C ILE A 16 -20.26 18.92 -34.99
N ASN A 17 -19.53 18.25 -35.90
CA ASN A 17 -20.08 17.25 -36.80
C ASN A 17 -20.87 16.23 -35.97
N ILE A 18 -22.19 16.21 -36.14
CA ILE A 18 -23.07 15.19 -35.59
C ILE A 18 -22.69 13.90 -36.31
N THR A 19 -21.88 13.05 -35.68
CA THR A 19 -21.83 11.63 -36.04
C THR A 19 -23.13 11.03 -35.48
N GLY A 20 -23.97 10.49 -36.37
CA GLY A 20 -25.24 9.89 -35.98
C GLY A 20 -25.02 8.77 -34.95
N GLN A 21 -25.92 8.62 -33.97
CA GLN A 21 -25.87 7.47 -33.07
C GLN A 21 -26.07 6.17 -33.87
N ASN A 22 -25.26 5.15 -33.59
CA ASN A 22 -25.43 3.82 -34.17
C ASN A 22 -26.83 3.29 -33.84
N ILE A 23 -27.56 2.84 -34.85
CA ILE A 23 -28.95 2.38 -34.68
C ILE A 23 -28.98 0.91 -34.25
N TRP A 24 -28.08 0.09 -34.79
CA TRP A 24 -27.95 -1.33 -34.44
C TRP A 24 -26.56 -1.68 -33.89
N ARG A 25 -26.50 -2.80 -33.16
CA ARG A 25 -25.24 -3.45 -32.78
C ARG A 25 -24.79 -4.39 -33.90
N ILE A 26 -23.48 -4.64 -33.96
CA ILE A 26 -22.91 -5.65 -34.86
C ILE A 26 -23.31 -7.02 -34.32
N ASP A 27 -23.94 -7.83 -35.17
CA ASP A 27 -24.33 -9.21 -34.84
C ASP A 27 -23.06 -10.08 -34.64
N PRO A 28 -23.08 -11.08 -33.75
CA PRO A 28 -21.95 -11.99 -33.55
C PRO A 28 -21.54 -12.69 -34.85
N ILE A 29 -20.23 -12.83 -35.07
CA ILE A 29 -19.68 -13.48 -36.26
C ILE A 29 -19.61 -15.00 -36.01
N PRO A 30 -20.11 -15.85 -36.91
CA PRO A 30 -19.94 -17.31 -36.80
C PRO A 30 -18.46 -17.73 -36.75
N GLU A 31 -18.13 -18.86 -36.11
CA GLU A 31 -16.75 -19.38 -35.98
C GLU A 31 -16.02 -19.57 -37.33
N GLU A 32 -16.77 -19.82 -38.42
CA GLU A 32 -16.23 -19.96 -39.77
C GLU A 32 -15.97 -18.61 -40.50
N GLY A 33 -16.08 -17.46 -39.82
CA GLY A 33 -16.20 -16.12 -40.44
C GLY A 33 -15.31 -15.80 -41.66
N PHE A 34 -15.96 -15.25 -42.70
CA PHE A 34 -15.37 -14.55 -43.86
C PHE A 34 -14.33 -15.33 -44.69
N GLN A 35 -14.50 -16.65 -44.89
CA GLN A 35 -13.53 -17.48 -45.61
C GLN A 35 -13.14 -16.96 -47.01
N ILE A 36 -14.06 -16.29 -47.71
CA ILE A 36 -13.82 -15.85 -49.10
C ILE A 36 -12.98 -14.57 -49.15
N VAL A 37 -13.18 -13.67 -48.20
CA VAL A 37 -12.52 -12.35 -48.18
C VAL A 37 -11.36 -12.26 -47.19
N SER A 38 -11.15 -13.30 -46.38
CA SER A 38 -10.00 -13.42 -45.47
C SER A 38 -8.68 -13.40 -46.26
N GLY A 39 -7.79 -12.47 -45.91
CA GLY A 39 -6.50 -12.29 -46.59
C GLY A 39 -6.53 -11.41 -47.86
N ILE A 40 -7.70 -10.89 -48.26
CA ILE A 40 -7.79 -9.86 -49.31
C ILE A 40 -7.30 -8.51 -48.74
N SER A 41 -6.54 -7.75 -49.54
CA SER A 41 -6.05 -6.43 -49.12
C SER A 41 -7.19 -5.40 -49.00
N LEU A 42 -6.99 -4.37 -48.17
CA LEU A 42 -7.97 -3.28 -48.00
C LEU A 42 -8.40 -2.65 -49.33
N ASP A 43 -7.45 -2.35 -50.23
CA ASP A 43 -7.76 -1.77 -51.54
C ASP A 43 -8.58 -2.73 -52.42
N SER A 44 -8.30 -4.02 -52.36
CA SER A 44 -9.06 -5.04 -53.08
C SER A 44 -10.48 -5.18 -52.52
N LEU A 45 -10.68 -5.11 -51.20
CA LEU A 45 -12.01 -5.10 -50.58
C LEU A 45 -12.83 -3.88 -51.03
N LYS A 46 -12.22 -2.68 -51.05
CA LYS A 46 -12.87 -1.46 -51.52
C LYS A 46 -13.22 -1.54 -53.01
N ASN A 47 -12.35 -2.14 -53.82
CA ASN A 47 -12.58 -2.34 -55.25
C ASN A 47 -13.76 -3.28 -55.55
N ILE A 48 -13.96 -4.32 -54.73
CA ILE A 48 -15.13 -5.21 -54.83
C ILE A 48 -16.42 -4.40 -54.70
N ILE A 49 -16.48 -3.45 -53.78
CA ILE A 49 -17.68 -2.61 -53.56
C ILE A 49 -17.88 -1.59 -54.67
N ILE A 50 -16.82 -0.90 -55.11
CA ILE A 50 -16.90 0.17 -56.11
C ILE A 50 -17.29 -0.37 -57.50
N HIS A 51 -16.78 -1.54 -57.87
CA HIS A 51 -16.94 -2.10 -59.22
C HIS A 51 -17.97 -3.24 -59.27
N ASP A 52 -18.81 -3.35 -58.25
CA ASP A 52 -19.87 -4.35 -58.25
C ASP A 52 -20.87 -4.11 -59.39
N LYS A 53 -21.35 -5.21 -59.99
CA LYS A 53 -22.33 -5.18 -61.07
C LYS A 53 -23.69 -5.60 -60.54
N TRP A 54 -24.75 -4.97 -61.03
CA TRP A 54 -26.11 -5.27 -60.58
C TRP A 54 -26.53 -6.74 -60.82
N ASP A 55 -25.98 -7.41 -61.83
CA ASP A 55 -26.22 -8.81 -62.17
C ASP A 55 -25.16 -9.79 -61.62
N SER A 56 -24.38 -9.38 -60.61
CA SER A 56 -23.42 -10.24 -59.91
C SER A 56 -24.07 -10.99 -58.73
N ASP A 57 -23.41 -12.06 -58.27
CA ASP A 57 -23.75 -12.71 -57.01
C ASP A 57 -23.44 -11.76 -55.82
N PRO A 58 -24.44 -11.42 -54.98
CA PRO A 58 -24.26 -10.46 -53.89
C PRO A 58 -23.39 -10.98 -52.73
N PHE A 59 -23.02 -12.27 -52.71
CA PHE A 59 -22.31 -12.88 -51.59
C PHE A 59 -20.92 -12.25 -51.36
N LEU A 60 -20.10 -12.15 -52.41
CA LEU A 60 -18.75 -11.55 -52.32
C LEU A 60 -18.82 -10.07 -51.92
N TYR A 61 -19.79 -9.34 -52.47
CA TYR A 61 -20.04 -7.95 -52.11
C TYR A 61 -20.41 -7.80 -50.63
N SER A 62 -21.38 -8.60 -50.18
CA SER A 62 -21.92 -8.52 -48.82
C SER A 62 -20.88 -8.95 -47.78
N GLU A 63 -20.07 -9.96 -48.07
CA GLU A 63 -18.93 -10.34 -47.23
C GLU A 63 -17.86 -9.24 -47.16
N ALA A 64 -17.48 -8.65 -48.29
CA ALA A 64 -16.50 -7.55 -48.30
C ALA A 64 -16.98 -6.35 -47.48
N ALA A 65 -18.25 -5.97 -47.61
CA ALA A 65 -18.86 -4.87 -46.86
C ALA A 65 -18.90 -5.17 -45.34
N LYS A 66 -19.30 -6.38 -44.93
CA LYS A 66 -19.30 -6.81 -43.52
C LYS A 66 -17.88 -6.91 -42.95
N TYR A 67 -16.91 -7.41 -43.72
CA TYR A 67 -15.51 -7.50 -43.31
C TYR A 67 -14.90 -6.11 -43.06
N LEU A 68 -15.16 -5.15 -43.95
CA LEU A 68 -14.75 -3.75 -43.75
C LEU A 68 -15.42 -3.14 -42.51
N LEU A 69 -16.72 -3.40 -42.29
CA LEU A 69 -17.42 -2.93 -41.10
C LEU A 69 -16.80 -3.49 -39.81
N ILE A 70 -16.38 -4.76 -39.79
CA ILE A 70 -15.87 -5.43 -38.58
C ILE A 70 -14.41 -5.06 -38.29
N TYR A 71 -13.54 -5.15 -39.31
CA TYR A 71 -12.09 -5.00 -39.12
C TYR A 71 -11.57 -3.59 -39.39
N TYR A 72 -12.30 -2.80 -40.18
CA TYR A 72 -11.85 -1.48 -40.65
C TYR A 72 -12.84 -0.36 -40.33
N ARG A 73 -13.79 -0.58 -39.40
CA ARG A 73 -14.80 0.42 -39.02
C ARG A 73 -14.20 1.80 -38.75
N ASN A 74 -13.15 1.83 -37.93
CA ASN A 74 -12.56 3.07 -37.43
C ASN A 74 -11.91 3.91 -38.52
N THR A 75 -11.51 3.29 -39.64
CA THR A 75 -10.82 3.95 -40.74
C THR A 75 -11.70 4.11 -41.98
N GLU A 76 -12.65 3.21 -42.23
CA GLU A 76 -13.41 3.11 -43.48
C GLU A 76 -14.93 3.36 -43.34
N SER A 77 -15.40 3.86 -42.19
CA SER A 77 -16.83 4.18 -42.00
C SER A 77 -17.37 5.13 -43.07
N GLN A 78 -16.63 6.19 -43.40
CA GLN A 78 -17.07 7.15 -44.43
C GLN A 78 -17.13 6.50 -45.82
N PHE A 79 -16.14 5.65 -46.15
CA PHE A 79 -16.14 4.90 -47.39
C PHE A 79 -17.38 4.02 -47.53
N LEU A 80 -17.76 3.28 -46.48
CA LEU A 80 -18.96 2.45 -46.48
C LEU A 80 -20.25 3.29 -46.59
N LEU A 81 -20.33 4.41 -45.87
CA LEU A 81 -21.47 5.33 -45.99
C LEU A 81 -21.63 5.87 -47.42
N ASP A 82 -20.51 6.21 -48.08
CA ASP A 82 -20.52 6.80 -49.42
C ASP A 82 -20.79 5.80 -50.53
N ASN A 83 -20.47 4.50 -50.35
CA ASN A 83 -20.42 3.53 -51.45
C ASN A 83 -21.41 2.35 -51.34
N LEU A 84 -22.06 2.13 -50.20
CA LEU A 84 -23.11 1.11 -50.05
C LEU A 84 -24.47 1.62 -50.56
N ASN A 85 -24.64 1.69 -51.89
CA ASN A 85 -25.77 2.36 -52.55
C ASN A 85 -26.59 1.41 -53.44
N THR A 86 -26.83 0.18 -53.00
CA THR A 86 -27.70 -0.76 -53.74
C THR A 86 -29.08 -0.14 -53.98
N VAL A 87 -29.64 -0.38 -55.17
CA VAL A 87 -30.96 0.10 -55.59
C VAL A 87 -31.81 -1.10 -56.01
N ILE A 88 -33.06 -1.11 -55.55
CA ILE A 88 -34.05 -2.11 -55.95
C ILE A 88 -34.73 -1.68 -57.25
N ASP A 89 -34.73 -2.56 -58.26
CA ASP A 89 -35.48 -2.40 -59.50
C ASP A 89 -36.71 -3.31 -59.51
N ASN A 90 -37.87 -2.74 -59.19
CA ASN A 90 -39.15 -3.44 -59.13
C ASN A 90 -39.75 -3.76 -60.51
N THR A 91 -39.12 -3.36 -61.62
CA THR A 91 -39.61 -3.63 -62.97
C THR A 91 -39.17 -4.99 -63.52
N ARG A 92 -38.22 -5.64 -62.84
CA ARG A 92 -37.66 -6.95 -63.20
C ARG A 92 -38.14 -8.01 -62.20
N ASN A 93 -38.33 -9.24 -62.69
CA ASN A 93 -38.74 -10.39 -61.88
C ASN A 93 -37.89 -11.61 -62.26
N ASP A 94 -36.59 -11.49 -62.04
CA ASP A 94 -35.57 -12.53 -62.27
C ASP A 94 -34.80 -12.85 -60.98
N LEU A 95 -33.99 -13.91 -61.00
CA LEU A 95 -33.21 -14.34 -59.82
C LEU A 95 -32.32 -13.22 -59.26
N TYR A 96 -31.72 -12.41 -60.12
CA TYR A 96 -30.85 -11.31 -59.71
C TYR A 96 -31.65 -10.20 -59.02
N SER A 97 -32.86 -9.87 -59.49
CA SER A 97 -33.75 -8.93 -58.81
C SER A 97 -34.15 -9.36 -57.39
N LEU A 98 -34.25 -10.68 -57.14
CA LEU A 98 -34.49 -11.23 -55.79
C LEU A 98 -33.24 -11.10 -54.91
N LEU A 99 -32.06 -11.42 -55.45
CA LEU A 99 -30.76 -11.34 -54.75
C LEU A 99 -30.35 -9.91 -54.39
N GLN A 100 -30.83 -8.90 -55.13
CA GLN A 100 -30.59 -7.49 -54.79
C GLN A 100 -31.23 -7.09 -53.43
N TRP A 101 -32.25 -7.81 -52.95
CA TRP A 101 -32.81 -7.57 -51.62
C TRP A 101 -31.85 -7.96 -50.49
N ASP A 102 -31.08 -9.04 -50.65
CA ASP A 102 -30.05 -9.45 -49.68
C ASP A 102 -28.93 -8.39 -49.57
N LYS A 103 -28.55 -7.84 -50.72
CA LYS A 103 -27.55 -6.78 -50.84
C LYS A 103 -28.07 -5.46 -50.26
N TYR A 104 -29.30 -5.08 -50.60
CA TYR A 104 -29.94 -3.87 -50.08
C TYR A 104 -30.16 -3.92 -48.57
N TYR A 105 -30.51 -5.10 -48.03
CA TYR A 105 -30.56 -5.33 -46.59
C TYR A 105 -29.18 -5.17 -45.95
N SER A 106 -28.14 -5.77 -46.53
CA SER A 106 -26.77 -5.68 -46.01
C SER A 106 -26.26 -4.24 -45.99
N ASP A 107 -26.47 -3.48 -47.07
CA ASP A 107 -26.16 -2.05 -47.15
C ASP A 107 -26.87 -1.27 -46.05
N THR A 108 -28.18 -1.48 -45.93
CA THR A 108 -29.02 -0.77 -44.96
C THR A 108 -28.59 -1.07 -43.53
N TYR A 109 -28.35 -2.34 -43.20
CA TYR A 109 -27.89 -2.76 -41.88
C TYR A 109 -26.53 -2.16 -41.52
N ILE A 110 -25.54 -2.25 -42.43
CA ILE A 110 -24.20 -1.68 -42.22
C ILE A 110 -24.30 -0.16 -42.03
N LYS A 111 -25.05 0.53 -42.90
CA LYS A 111 -25.24 1.98 -42.80
C LYS A 111 -25.92 2.39 -41.49
N GLY A 112 -26.90 1.63 -41.01
CA GLY A 112 -27.53 1.88 -39.71
C GLY A 112 -26.57 1.67 -38.53
N ILE A 113 -25.66 0.69 -38.58
CA ILE A 113 -24.57 0.54 -37.61
C ILE A 113 -23.61 1.73 -37.64
N LEU A 114 -23.41 2.34 -38.80
CA LEU A 114 -22.56 3.52 -38.98
C LEU A 114 -23.29 4.85 -38.71
N GLY A 115 -24.57 4.79 -38.31
CA GLY A 115 -25.35 5.96 -37.91
C GLY A 115 -26.03 6.72 -39.05
N ASP A 116 -26.28 6.10 -40.21
CA ASP A 116 -27.07 6.69 -41.29
C ASP A 116 -28.53 6.92 -40.84
N PRO A 117 -29.01 8.17 -40.81
CA PRO A 117 -30.36 8.49 -40.34
C PRO A 117 -31.48 7.91 -41.22
N ASP A 118 -31.20 7.55 -42.48
CA ASP A 118 -32.20 6.98 -43.41
C ASP A 118 -32.35 5.45 -43.27
N ALA A 119 -31.48 4.80 -42.49
CA ALA A 119 -31.46 3.34 -42.37
C ALA A 119 -32.79 2.76 -41.87
N ILE A 120 -33.52 3.46 -40.99
CA ILE A 120 -34.85 3.03 -40.52
C ILE A 120 -35.88 3.04 -41.65
N ASN A 121 -35.92 4.09 -42.47
CA ASN A 121 -36.86 4.18 -43.59
C ASN A 121 -36.61 3.07 -44.61
N ARG A 122 -35.33 2.81 -44.91
CA ARG A 122 -34.91 1.74 -45.80
C ARG A 122 -35.26 0.37 -45.25
N MET A 123 -35.04 0.14 -43.95
CA MET A 123 -35.42 -1.13 -43.30
C MET A 123 -36.94 -1.33 -43.32
N ASN A 124 -37.71 -0.25 -43.10
CA ASN A 124 -39.17 -0.25 -43.21
C ASN A 124 -39.65 -0.56 -44.65
N PHE A 125 -38.96 -0.04 -45.66
CA PHE A 125 -39.22 -0.37 -47.06
C PHE A 125 -39.00 -1.87 -47.35
N ILE A 126 -37.92 -2.46 -46.83
CA ILE A 126 -37.66 -3.91 -46.93
C ILE A 126 -38.80 -4.71 -46.27
N ALA A 127 -39.16 -4.37 -45.04
CA ALA A 127 -40.23 -5.05 -44.31
C ALA A 127 -41.60 -4.97 -45.02
N GLN A 128 -41.87 -3.89 -45.76
CA GLN A 128 -43.12 -3.74 -46.53
C GLN A 128 -43.09 -4.46 -47.88
N SER A 129 -41.99 -4.36 -48.61
CA SER A 129 -41.97 -4.59 -50.06
C SER A 129 -41.14 -5.80 -50.49
N CYS A 130 -40.29 -6.35 -49.61
CA CYS A 130 -39.46 -7.49 -49.96
C CYS A 130 -40.32 -8.74 -50.23
N PRO A 131 -40.13 -9.43 -51.37
CA PRO A 131 -40.86 -10.66 -51.70
C PRO A 131 -40.31 -11.88 -50.95
N LYS A 132 -39.08 -11.82 -50.42
CA LYS A 132 -38.48 -12.92 -49.66
C LYS A 132 -38.88 -12.85 -48.17
N SER A 133 -39.45 -13.94 -47.64
CA SER A 133 -39.96 -13.98 -46.25
C SER A 133 -38.84 -13.82 -45.22
N ASP A 134 -37.73 -14.53 -45.40
CA ASP A 134 -36.52 -14.48 -44.56
C ASP A 134 -35.97 -13.04 -44.41
N ILE A 135 -35.74 -12.33 -45.51
CA ILE A 135 -35.21 -10.95 -45.49
C ILE A 135 -36.24 -9.96 -44.95
N LYS A 136 -37.52 -10.15 -45.26
CA LYS A 136 -38.61 -9.36 -44.69
C LYS A 136 -38.64 -9.47 -43.16
N VAL A 137 -38.60 -10.68 -42.62
CA VAL A 137 -38.64 -10.90 -41.17
C VAL A 137 -37.37 -10.37 -40.50
N LEU A 138 -36.20 -10.55 -41.12
CA LEU A 138 -34.95 -9.94 -40.62
C LEU A 138 -35.06 -8.41 -40.53
N ALA A 139 -35.67 -7.77 -41.53
CA ALA A 139 -35.92 -6.33 -41.49
C ALA A 139 -36.90 -5.93 -40.38
N ILE A 140 -37.99 -6.68 -40.19
CA ILE A 140 -38.93 -6.48 -39.07
C ILE A 140 -38.20 -6.61 -37.73
N ARG A 141 -37.31 -7.60 -37.60
CA ARG A 141 -36.49 -7.81 -36.40
C ARG A 141 -35.60 -6.60 -36.11
N LYS A 142 -34.87 -6.11 -37.11
CA LYS A 142 -34.03 -4.92 -36.96
C LYS A 142 -34.85 -3.66 -36.64
N LEU A 143 -36.05 -3.52 -37.18
CA LEU A 143 -36.95 -2.44 -36.78
C LEU A 143 -37.37 -2.57 -35.31
N ALA A 144 -37.70 -3.78 -34.83
CA ALA A 144 -38.02 -4.04 -33.44
C ALA A 144 -36.84 -3.75 -32.49
N GLU A 145 -35.61 -4.16 -32.85
CA GLU A 145 -34.37 -3.80 -32.11
C GLU A 145 -34.20 -2.27 -31.97
N ALA A 146 -34.64 -1.52 -32.98
CA ALA A 146 -34.63 -0.05 -32.97
C ALA A 146 -35.89 0.59 -32.33
N GLY A 147 -36.79 -0.21 -31.75
CA GLY A 147 -37.99 0.25 -31.06
C GLY A 147 -39.25 0.41 -31.93
N TYR A 148 -39.22 -0.01 -33.19
CA TYR A 148 -40.33 0.10 -34.14
C TYR A 148 -41.11 -1.22 -34.27
N TYR A 149 -42.31 -1.28 -33.71
CA TYR A 149 -43.13 -2.49 -33.65
C TYR A 149 -44.39 -2.43 -34.54
N ASN A 150 -44.23 -2.00 -35.79
CA ASN A 150 -45.36 -1.69 -36.68
C ASN A 150 -45.96 -2.91 -37.42
N TYR A 151 -45.28 -4.06 -37.39
CA TYR A 151 -45.61 -5.24 -38.20
C TYR A 151 -46.28 -6.38 -37.42
N TRP A 152 -46.98 -6.08 -36.32
CA TRP A 152 -47.65 -7.09 -35.50
C TRP A 152 -48.62 -7.95 -36.31
N ASP A 153 -49.49 -7.35 -37.13
CA ASP A 153 -50.49 -8.10 -37.89
C ASP A 153 -49.86 -9.12 -38.84
N TYR A 154 -48.71 -8.77 -39.45
CA TYR A 154 -47.97 -9.71 -40.29
C TYR A 154 -47.42 -10.88 -39.47
N LEU A 155 -46.71 -10.58 -38.37
CA LEU A 155 -46.12 -11.60 -37.51
C LEU A 155 -47.19 -12.52 -36.90
N ASN A 156 -48.30 -11.96 -36.39
CA ASN A 156 -49.37 -12.72 -35.76
C ASN A 156 -50.11 -13.66 -36.74
N ASN A 157 -50.23 -13.27 -38.01
CA ASN A 157 -50.84 -14.10 -39.05
C ASN A 157 -49.91 -15.22 -39.56
N HIS A 158 -48.60 -15.09 -39.39
CA HIS A 158 -47.59 -16.04 -39.86
C HIS A 158 -46.77 -16.66 -38.72
N LYS A 159 -47.25 -16.56 -37.47
CA LYS A 159 -46.53 -16.99 -36.25
C LYS A 159 -46.13 -18.46 -36.21
N ASP A 160 -46.77 -19.28 -37.04
CA ASP A 160 -46.49 -20.71 -37.20
C ASP A 160 -45.33 -21.00 -38.18
N GLU A 161 -44.86 -19.99 -38.93
CA GLU A 161 -43.73 -20.11 -39.83
C GLU A 161 -42.40 -20.06 -39.07
N ILE A 162 -41.49 -20.98 -39.41
CA ILE A 162 -40.21 -21.12 -38.71
C ILE A 162 -39.36 -19.84 -38.74
N ASP A 163 -39.37 -19.12 -39.86
CA ASP A 163 -38.60 -17.90 -40.05
C ASP A 163 -39.19 -16.71 -39.26
N VAL A 164 -40.49 -16.77 -38.91
CA VAL A 164 -41.23 -15.71 -38.22
C VAL A 164 -41.08 -15.82 -36.70
N ARG A 165 -40.92 -17.04 -36.17
CA ARG A 165 -40.92 -17.34 -34.73
C ARG A 165 -40.06 -16.38 -33.91
N VAL A 166 -38.81 -16.15 -34.31
CA VAL A 166 -37.87 -15.27 -33.59
C VAL A 166 -38.40 -13.83 -33.48
N ALA A 167 -38.89 -13.27 -34.59
CA ALA A 167 -39.43 -11.91 -34.58
C ALA A 167 -40.74 -11.81 -33.79
N PHE A 168 -41.58 -12.85 -33.83
CA PHE A 168 -42.80 -12.93 -33.03
C PHE A 168 -42.48 -12.95 -31.52
N LEU A 169 -41.49 -13.73 -31.08
CA LEU A 169 -41.04 -13.77 -29.68
C LEU A 169 -40.47 -12.42 -29.22
N MET A 170 -39.66 -11.76 -30.05
CA MET A 170 -39.14 -10.42 -29.73
C MET A 170 -40.24 -9.37 -29.54
N TYR A 171 -41.36 -9.48 -30.26
CA TYR A 171 -42.52 -8.61 -30.01
C TYR A 171 -43.13 -8.84 -28.61
N GLY A 172 -42.98 -10.04 -28.06
CA GLY A 172 -43.40 -10.37 -26.70
C GLY A 172 -42.62 -9.61 -25.61
N GLU A 173 -41.40 -9.15 -25.89
CA GLU A 173 -40.64 -8.27 -24.97
C GLU A 173 -41.31 -6.89 -24.83
N ASN A 174 -42.06 -6.45 -25.84
CA ASN A 174 -42.78 -5.19 -25.80
C ASN A 174 -44.09 -5.33 -25.00
N GLN A 175 -44.29 -4.46 -24.01
CA GLN A 175 -45.45 -4.48 -23.12
C GLN A 175 -46.81 -4.51 -23.85
N ARG A 176 -46.88 -3.93 -25.06
CA ARG A 176 -48.11 -3.89 -25.87
C ARG A 176 -48.55 -5.26 -26.36
N TYR A 177 -47.62 -6.12 -26.79
CA TYR A 177 -47.91 -7.42 -27.41
C TYR A 177 -47.60 -8.60 -26.50
N ARG A 178 -46.87 -8.36 -25.40
CA ARG A 178 -46.46 -9.35 -24.40
C ARG A 178 -47.55 -10.33 -24.02
N SER A 179 -48.75 -9.84 -23.70
CA SER A 179 -49.84 -10.72 -23.26
C SER A 179 -50.33 -11.64 -24.37
N ASP A 180 -50.46 -11.13 -25.60
CA ASP A 180 -50.93 -11.91 -26.74
C ASP A 180 -49.93 -13.01 -27.13
N VAL A 181 -48.64 -12.68 -27.17
CA VAL A 181 -47.57 -13.65 -27.44
C VAL A 181 -47.52 -14.72 -26.37
N LEU A 182 -47.51 -14.34 -25.08
CA LEU A 182 -47.42 -15.30 -23.98
C LEU A 182 -48.66 -16.21 -23.91
N ASN A 183 -49.87 -15.66 -24.10
CA ASN A 183 -51.09 -16.47 -24.09
C ASN A 183 -51.11 -17.46 -25.25
N TYR A 184 -50.65 -17.05 -26.44
CA TYR A 184 -50.50 -17.95 -27.57
C TYR A 184 -49.56 -19.13 -27.26
N LEU A 185 -48.38 -18.85 -26.68
CA LEU A 185 -47.43 -19.90 -26.31
C LEU A 185 -48.01 -20.84 -25.23
N GLU A 186 -48.77 -20.33 -24.26
CA GLU A 186 -49.45 -21.17 -23.27
C GLU A 186 -50.55 -22.05 -23.87
N GLU A 187 -51.35 -21.52 -24.81
CA GLU A 187 -52.33 -22.31 -25.56
C GLU A 187 -51.62 -23.42 -26.35
N GLN A 188 -50.47 -23.12 -26.97
CA GLN A 188 -49.66 -24.13 -27.66
C GLN A 188 -49.20 -25.26 -26.72
N ILE A 189 -48.87 -24.97 -25.46
CA ILE A 189 -48.53 -26.03 -24.48
C ILE A 189 -49.72 -26.97 -24.26
N GLN A 190 -50.95 -26.46 -24.23
CA GLN A 190 -52.16 -27.27 -24.04
C GLN A 190 -52.46 -28.18 -25.25
N ASP A 191 -52.07 -27.75 -26.46
CA ASP A 191 -52.27 -28.49 -27.70
C ASP A 191 -51.22 -29.58 -27.96
N VAL A 192 -50.11 -29.58 -27.22
CA VAL A 192 -49.06 -30.59 -27.33
C VAL A 192 -49.44 -31.85 -26.56
N ASP A 193 -49.17 -33.02 -27.15
CA ASP A 193 -49.29 -34.31 -26.45
C ASP A 193 -48.57 -34.24 -25.09
N PRO A 194 -49.25 -34.50 -23.95
CA PRO A 194 -48.63 -34.45 -22.63
C PRO A 194 -47.41 -35.36 -22.46
N ASN A 195 -47.24 -36.38 -23.31
CA ASN A 195 -46.06 -37.25 -23.30
C ASN A 195 -44.84 -36.64 -24.03
N ASN A 196 -45.05 -35.61 -24.85
CA ASN A 196 -44.00 -34.90 -25.59
C ASN A 196 -43.42 -33.75 -24.76
N TRP A 197 -42.80 -34.12 -23.64
CA TRP A 197 -42.25 -33.18 -22.68
C TRP A 197 -41.15 -32.28 -23.28
N THR A 198 -40.38 -32.75 -24.27
CA THR A 198 -39.33 -31.95 -24.92
C THR A 198 -39.91 -30.78 -25.69
N LYS A 199 -41.03 -30.98 -26.41
CA LYS A 199 -41.74 -29.90 -27.10
C LYS A 199 -42.38 -28.93 -26.10
N ILE A 200 -42.97 -29.43 -25.01
CA ILE A 200 -43.53 -28.59 -23.95
C ILE A 200 -42.45 -27.71 -23.31
N ILE A 201 -41.29 -28.29 -22.96
CA ILE A 201 -40.16 -27.52 -22.42
C ILE A 201 -39.68 -26.49 -23.43
N SER A 202 -39.54 -26.83 -24.71
CA SER A 202 -39.11 -25.85 -25.71
C SER A 202 -40.07 -24.65 -25.85
N ILE A 203 -41.37 -24.85 -25.66
CA ILE A 203 -42.34 -23.73 -25.65
C ILE A 203 -42.27 -22.96 -24.32
N ALA A 204 -42.02 -23.65 -23.20
CA ALA A 204 -41.78 -23.00 -21.92
C ALA A 204 -40.50 -22.15 -21.95
N ASP A 205 -39.45 -22.59 -22.65
CA ASP A 205 -38.22 -21.82 -22.88
C ASP A 205 -38.52 -20.52 -23.64
N ASP A 206 -39.33 -20.60 -24.72
CA ASP A 206 -39.80 -19.40 -25.45
C ASP A 206 -40.56 -18.42 -24.54
N ILE A 207 -41.36 -18.95 -23.61
CA ILE A 207 -42.04 -18.15 -22.58
C ILE A 207 -41.01 -17.54 -21.63
N GLY A 208 -39.99 -18.30 -21.23
CA GLY A 208 -38.91 -17.88 -20.33
C GLY A 208 -38.06 -16.75 -20.87
N ASP A 209 -37.78 -16.76 -22.18
CA ASP A 209 -37.10 -15.67 -22.89
C ASP A 209 -37.84 -14.34 -22.76
N ILE A 210 -39.17 -14.39 -22.63
CA ILE A 210 -40.02 -13.19 -22.45
C ILE A 210 -40.28 -12.92 -20.96
N ASP A 211 -40.63 -13.95 -20.18
CA ASP A 211 -41.10 -13.91 -18.80
C ASP A 211 -40.68 -15.18 -18.02
N SER A 212 -39.48 -15.13 -17.44
CA SER A 212 -38.91 -16.24 -16.66
C SER A 212 -39.77 -16.68 -15.48
N LEU A 213 -40.47 -15.76 -14.81
CA LEU A 213 -41.34 -16.11 -13.69
C LEU A 213 -42.56 -16.92 -14.17
N ARG A 214 -43.10 -16.58 -15.35
CA ARG A 214 -44.21 -17.32 -15.96
C ARG A 214 -43.79 -18.72 -16.37
N GLU A 215 -42.61 -18.88 -16.98
CA GLU A 215 -42.02 -20.19 -17.26
C GLU A 215 -41.93 -21.05 -15.99
N ILE A 216 -41.32 -20.52 -14.91
CA ILE A 216 -41.17 -21.23 -13.64
C ILE A 216 -42.53 -21.72 -13.13
N ASN A 217 -43.55 -20.86 -13.14
CA ASN A 217 -44.89 -21.22 -12.67
C ASN A 217 -45.54 -22.32 -13.51
N ILE A 218 -45.41 -22.26 -14.85
CA ILE A 218 -45.95 -23.29 -15.75
C ILE A 218 -45.26 -24.62 -15.49
N VAL A 219 -43.93 -24.64 -15.48
CA VAL A 219 -43.15 -25.87 -15.29
C VAL A 219 -43.37 -26.44 -13.88
N ASP A 220 -43.50 -25.62 -12.85
CA ASP A 220 -43.82 -26.06 -11.47
C ASP A 220 -45.23 -26.68 -11.39
N ASN A 221 -46.22 -26.09 -12.08
CA ASN A 221 -47.57 -26.67 -12.18
C ASN A 221 -47.56 -28.03 -12.91
N LEU A 222 -46.79 -28.15 -14.00
CA LEU A 222 -46.61 -29.41 -14.73
C LEU A 222 -45.90 -30.46 -13.87
N PHE A 223 -44.86 -30.07 -13.14
CA PHE A 223 -44.19 -30.93 -12.15
C PHE A 223 -45.18 -31.44 -11.09
N ARG A 224 -46.04 -30.58 -10.54
CA ARG A 224 -47.01 -30.99 -9.51
C ARG A 224 -48.15 -31.85 -10.02
N SER A 225 -48.54 -31.68 -11.28
CA SER A 225 -49.71 -32.36 -11.87
C SER A 225 -49.38 -33.66 -12.61
N THR A 226 -48.13 -33.87 -13.01
CA THR A 226 -47.67 -35.10 -13.67
C THR A 226 -47.12 -36.12 -12.68
N THR A 227 -46.80 -37.34 -13.14
CA THR A 227 -46.21 -38.45 -12.35
C THR A 227 -45.10 -39.15 -13.16
N GLY A 228 -44.31 -40.01 -12.52
CA GLY A 228 -43.33 -40.84 -13.21
C GLY A 228 -42.18 -40.05 -13.85
N ILE A 229 -41.63 -40.58 -14.94
CA ILE A 229 -40.46 -39.99 -15.61
C ILE A 229 -40.74 -38.57 -16.15
N THR A 230 -41.97 -38.29 -16.59
CA THR A 230 -42.38 -36.96 -17.06
C THR A 230 -42.25 -35.91 -15.97
N ARG A 231 -42.69 -36.22 -14.74
CA ARG A 231 -42.48 -35.35 -13.57
C ARG A 231 -41.00 -35.08 -13.35
N LYS A 232 -40.16 -36.11 -13.48
CA LYS A 232 -38.70 -35.97 -13.31
C LYS A 232 -38.09 -35.01 -14.32
N TYR A 233 -38.51 -35.04 -15.59
CA TYR A 233 -38.02 -34.07 -16.57
C TYR A 233 -38.36 -32.62 -16.22
N TYR A 234 -39.57 -32.36 -15.72
CA TYR A 234 -39.93 -31.01 -15.25
C TYR A 234 -39.17 -30.61 -13.98
N PHE A 235 -38.94 -31.55 -13.07
CA PHE A 235 -38.08 -31.33 -11.90
C PHE A 235 -36.66 -30.93 -12.34
N ASP A 236 -36.07 -31.62 -13.31
CA ASP A 236 -34.73 -31.30 -13.81
C ASP A 236 -34.67 -29.94 -14.50
N LYS A 237 -35.70 -29.59 -15.28
CA LYS A 237 -35.83 -28.26 -15.86
C LYS A 237 -35.91 -27.17 -14.79
N LEU A 238 -36.72 -27.37 -13.74
CA LEU A 238 -36.83 -26.43 -12.61
C LEU A 238 -35.50 -26.26 -11.87
N ASN A 239 -34.63 -27.27 -11.85
CA ASN A 239 -33.30 -27.12 -11.28
C ASN A 239 -32.43 -26.12 -12.08
N LEU A 240 -32.66 -25.98 -13.38
CA LEU A 240 -31.93 -25.05 -14.25
C LEU A 240 -32.47 -23.62 -14.13
N ILE A 241 -33.78 -23.44 -13.96
CA ILE A 241 -34.44 -22.12 -14.01
C ILE A 241 -34.83 -21.55 -12.63
N ASP A 242 -35.01 -22.39 -11.60
CA ASP A 242 -35.36 -21.98 -10.23
C ASP A 242 -34.75 -22.93 -9.18
N GLN A 243 -33.43 -22.93 -9.18
CA GLN A 243 -32.61 -23.78 -8.34
C GLN A 243 -32.82 -23.59 -6.84
N SER A 244 -33.03 -22.35 -6.39
CA SER A 244 -33.15 -22.02 -4.96
C SER A 244 -34.32 -22.74 -4.28
N ASN A 245 -35.40 -23.00 -5.02
CA ASN A 245 -36.59 -23.69 -4.53
C ASN A 245 -36.57 -25.20 -4.77
N GLN A 246 -35.53 -25.74 -5.42
CA GLN A 246 -35.44 -27.16 -5.73
C GLN A 246 -35.55 -28.09 -4.50
N PRO A 247 -34.93 -27.78 -3.35
CA PRO A 247 -35.10 -28.62 -2.15
C PRO A 247 -36.54 -28.66 -1.64
N ALA A 248 -37.29 -27.56 -1.76
CA ALA A 248 -38.69 -27.54 -1.38
C ALA A 248 -39.53 -28.47 -2.27
N ARG A 249 -39.19 -28.57 -3.56
CA ARG A 249 -39.80 -29.53 -4.50
C ARG A 249 -39.47 -30.96 -4.14
N SER A 250 -38.23 -31.25 -3.76
CA SER A 250 -37.80 -32.57 -3.29
C SER A 250 -38.51 -32.99 -2.01
N ILE A 251 -38.59 -32.09 -1.02
CA ILE A 251 -39.36 -32.31 0.22
C ILE A 251 -40.82 -32.63 -0.10
N TRP A 252 -41.39 -31.97 -1.11
CA TRP A 252 -42.78 -32.20 -1.52
C TRP A 252 -42.98 -33.54 -2.24
N VAL A 253 -42.10 -33.93 -3.16
CA VAL A 253 -42.30 -35.10 -4.04
C VAL A 253 -41.82 -36.42 -3.42
N ILE A 254 -40.79 -36.42 -2.58
CA ILE A 254 -40.21 -37.66 -2.01
C ILE A 254 -41.27 -38.51 -1.30
N PRO A 255 -42.17 -37.94 -0.47
CA PRO A 255 -43.24 -38.71 0.16
C PRO A 255 -44.32 -39.23 -0.80
N LEU A 256 -44.42 -38.64 -1.99
CA LEU A 256 -45.48 -38.90 -2.97
C LEU A 256 -45.07 -39.88 -4.07
N GLU A 257 -43.77 -40.05 -4.35
CA GLU A 257 -43.28 -40.86 -5.47
C GLU A 257 -43.24 -42.36 -5.11
N PRO A 258 -44.15 -43.22 -5.60
CA PRO A 258 -44.14 -44.63 -5.26
C PRO A 258 -42.95 -45.39 -5.86
N ASP A 259 -42.41 -44.96 -7.00
CA ASP A 259 -41.29 -45.63 -7.66
C ASP A 259 -39.97 -45.36 -6.92
N VAL A 260 -39.28 -46.43 -6.50
CA VAL A 260 -38.07 -46.34 -5.69
C VAL A 260 -36.91 -45.69 -6.45
N PHE A 261 -36.79 -45.96 -7.76
CA PHE A 261 -35.71 -45.41 -8.56
C PHE A 261 -35.93 -43.92 -8.80
N LEU A 262 -37.13 -43.51 -9.23
CA LEU A 262 -37.48 -42.10 -9.41
C LEU A 262 -37.41 -41.32 -8.10
N ARG A 263 -37.88 -41.90 -6.98
CA ARG A 263 -37.77 -41.26 -5.66
C ARG A 263 -36.32 -41.00 -5.28
N SER A 264 -35.41 -41.92 -5.61
CA SER A 264 -33.98 -41.76 -5.33
C SER A 264 -33.37 -40.59 -6.11
N GLU A 265 -33.90 -40.28 -7.29
CA GLU A 265 -33.42 -39.18 -8.14
C GLU A 265 -33.87 -37.79 -7.66
N TYR A 266 -34.82 -37.70 -6.73
CA TYR A 266 -35.18 -36.45 -6.05
C TYR A 266 -34.29 -36.16 -4.83
N ILE A 267 -33.40 -37.09 -4.48
CA ILE A 267 -32.42 -36.91 -3.41
C ILE A 267 -31.07 -36.61 -4.07
N PRO A 268 -30.49 -35.42 -3.84
CA PRO A 268 -29.20 -35.10 -4.44
C PRO A 268 -28.09 -35.97 -3.86
N ILE A 269 -27.02 -36.11 -4.64
CA ILE A 269 -25.76 -36.67 -4.15
C ILE A 269 -24.95 -35.51 -3.56
N MET A 270 -24.84 -35.48 -2.23
CA MET A 270 -24.03 -34.49 -1.52
C MET A 270 -22.58 -34.96 -1.51
N LEU A 271 -21.67 -34.20 -2.11
CA LEU A 271 -20.24 -34.52 -2.18
C LEU A 271 -19.44 -33.37 -1.57
N GLU A 272 -18.43 -33.72 -0.77
CA GLU A 272 -17.69 -32.80 0.11
C GLU A 272 -16.91 -31.69 -0.63
N ASP A 273 -16.64 -31.86 -1.94
CA ASP A 273 -15.68 -31.04 -2.70
C ASP A 273 -16.23 -30.46 -4.03
N ARG A 274 -17.55 -30.48 -4.26
CA ARG A 274 -18.12 -29.88 -5.48
C ARG A 274 -18.59 -28.45 -5.26
N THR A 275 -17.92 -27.50 -5.92
CA THR A 275 -18.30 -26.10 -6.11
C THR A 275 -19.44 -25.91 -7.12
N PHE A 276 -20.33 -26.88 -7.27
CA PHE A 276 -21.48 -26.66 -8.12
C PHE A 276 -22.38 -25.63 -7.43
N LEU A 277 -22.67 -24.52 -8.12
CA LEU A 277 -23.76 -23.60 -7.74
C LEU A 277 -25.10 -24.35 -7.53
N GLU A 278 -25.16 -25.63 -7.91
CA GLU A 278 -26.38 -26.39 -8.12
C GLU A 278 -27.14 -26.89 -6.90
N ALA A 279 -26.72 -26.57 -5.67
CA ALA A 279 -27.28 -27.23 -4.49
C ALA A 279 -27.47 -26.36 -3.24
N GLU A 280 -27.50 -25.02 -3.34
CA GLU A 280 -27.45 -24.14 -2.16
C GLU A 280 -28.44 -24.51 -1.06
N GLY A 281 -29.71 -24.71 -1.42
CA GLY A 281 -30.74 -25.02 -0.44
C GLY A 281 -30.72 -26.47 0.10
N TYR A 282 -30.03 -27.41 -0.54
CA TYR A 282 -29.91 -28.80 -0.05
C TYR A 282 -28.94 -28.94 1.11
N TYR A 283 -28.09 -27.94 1.37
CA TYR A 283 -27.25 -27.89 2.56
C TYR A 283 -27.92 -27.12 3.71
N SER A 284 -29.20 -26.76 3.57
CA SER A 284 -29.94 -26.03 4.60
C SER A 284 -30.37 -26.93 5.77
N PRO A 285 -30.50 -26.37 6.98
CA PRO A 285 -31.05 -27.10 8.13
C PRO A 285 -32.40 -27.75 7.85
N ARG A 286 -33.27 -27.08 7.07
CA ARG A 286 -34.60 -27.60 6.73
C ARG A 286 -34.53 -28.89 5.92
N TRP A 287 -33.61 -28.99 4.96
CA TRP A 287 -33.43 -30.20 4.16
C TRP A 287 -32.89 -31.35 5.01
N ILE A 288 -31.83 -31.10 5.79
CA ILE A 288 -31.22 -32.12 6.65
C ILE A 288 -32.24 -32.66 7.66
N HIS A 289 -33.03 -31.77 8.27
CA HIS A 289 -34.09 -32.18 9.19
C HIS A 289 -35.16 -33.04 8.53
N PHE A 290 -35.63 -32.65 7.33
CA PHE A 290 -36.56 -33.49 6.56
C PHE A 290 -35.98 -34.89 6.27
N MET A 291 -34.70 -34.96 5.92
CA MET A 291 -34.02 -36.23 5.63
C MET A 291 -33.90 -37.12 6.86
N GLU A 292 -33.61 -36.56 8.04
CA GLU A 292 -33.66 -37.29 9.32
C GLU A 292 -35.05 -37.85 9.62
N GLU A 293 -36.09 -37.02 9.50
CA GLU A 293 -37.46 -37.45 9.74
C GLU A 293 -37.89 -38.54 8.74
N TRP A 294 -37.52 -38.38 7.47
CA TRP A 294 -37.85 -39.32 6.41
C TRP A 294 -37.10 -40.65 6.54
N LEU A 295 -35.87 -40.65 7.08
CA LEU A 295 -35.07 -41.86 7.27
C LEU A 295 -35.82 -42.95 8.04
N SER A 296 -36.62 -42.56 9.04
CA SER A 296 -37.43 -43.47 9.86
C SER A 296 -38.65 -44.04 9.11
N LYS A 297 -39.15 -43.32 8.10
CA LYS A 297 -40.36 -43.65 7.33
C LYS A 297 -40.04 -44.42 6.04
N GLU A 298 -38.84 -44.25 5.50
CA GLU A 298 -38.43 -44.92 4.27
C GLU A 298 -38.38 -46.45 4.47
N SER A 299 -38.81 -47.21 3.47
CA SER A 299 -38.78 -48.67 3.47
C SER A 299 -37.62 -49.24 2.67
N SER A 300 -37.18 -48.53 1.63
CA SER A 300 -36.12 -48.96 0.71
C SER A 300 -34.74 -48.86 1.37
N SER A 301 -33.99 -49.97 1.36
CA SER A 301 -32.61 -50.00 1.86
C SER A 301 -31.67 -49.13 1.02
N LEU A 302 -31.92 -49.04 -0.30
CA LEU A 302 -31.15 -48.21 -1.22
C LEU A 302 -31.28 -46.72 -0.84
N ILE A 303 -32.53 -46.25 -0.72
CA ILE A 303 -32.80 -44.85 -0.39
C ILE A 303 -32.31 -44.52 1.03
N LYS A 304 -32.47 -45.43 2.00
CA LYS A 304 -31.85 -45.28 3.33
C LYS A 304 -30.34 -45.10 3.25
N GLY A 305 -29.67 -45.81 2.35
CA GLY A 305 -28.25 -45.62 2.09
C GLY A 305 -27.95 -44.19 1.62
N HIS A 306 -28.69 -43.69 0.63
CA HIS A 306 -28.52 -42.33 0.10
C HIS A 306 -28.80 -41.25 1.16
N ILE A 307 -29.87 -41.42 1.95
CA ILE A 307 -30.23 -40.51 3.04
C ILE A 307 -29.12 -40.47 4.10
N LYS A 308 -28.61 -41.64 4.52
CA LYS A 308 -27.51 -41.71 5.50
C LYS A 308 -26.25 -41.04 4.97
N MET A 309 -25.91 -41.25 3.71
CA MET A 309 -24.79 -40.57 3.06
C MET A 309 -24.99 -39.05 3.09
N ASN A 310 -26.19 -38.55 2.76
CA ASN A 310 -26.52 -37.13 2.84
C ASN A 310 -26.35 -36.56 4.26
N ILE A 311 -26.80 -37.27 5.31
CA ILE A 311 -26.69 -36.81 6.71
C ILE A 311 -25.25 -36.91 7.24
N VAL A 312 -24.52 -37.97 6.90
CA VAL A 312 -23.17 -38.23 7.40
C VAL A 312 -22.12 -37.38 6.68
N ASP A 313 -22.27 -37.16 5.38
CA ASP A 313 -21.22 -36.53 4.56
C ASP A 313 -21.49 -35.04 4.29
N PHE A 314 -22.67 -34.50 4.65
CA PHE A 314 -22.88 -33.07 4.42
C PHE A 314 -21.95 -32.23 5.29
N LYS A 315 -21.51 -31.14 4.68
CA LYS A 315 -20.85 -30.00 5.30
C LYS A 315 -21.63 -28.76 4.90
N PRO A 316 -22.05 -27.88 5.83
CA PRO A 316 -22.78 -26.66 5.48
C PRO A 316 -22.00 -25.86 4.44
N LEU A 317 -22.70 -25.29 3.45
CA LEU A 317 -22.03 -24.58 2.37
C LEU A 317 -21.19 -23.43 2.88
N LYS A 318 -20.01 -23.27 2.25
CA LYS A 318 -19.16 -22.12 2.50
C LYS A 318 -19.92 -20.87 2.05
N ILE A 319 -20.11 -19.95 2.99
CA ILE A 319 -20.78 -18.67 2.73
C ILE A 319 -20.02 -17.93 1.61
N ASP A 320 -20.73 -17.19 0.76
CA ASP A 320 -20.15 -16.37 -0.32
C ASP A 320 -19.02 -15.46 0.21
N SER A 321 -17.96 -15.35 -0.59
CA SER A 321 -16.83 -14.45 -0.43
C SER A 321 -17.21 -12.97 -0.26
N ILE A 322 -18.37 -12.55 -0.79
CA ILE A 322 -18.86 -11.17 -0.72
C ILE A 322 -19.57 -10.87 0.62
N SER A 323 -19.96 -11.90 1.39
CA SER A 323 -20.63 -11.72 2.69
C SER A 323 -19.66 -11.23 3.77
N THR A 324 -20.08 -10.21 4.54
CA THR A 324 -19.27 -9.64 5.62
C THR A 324 -19.23 -10.55 6.85
N ALA A 325 -18.15 -10.47 7.63
CA ALA A 325 -18.03 -11.20 8.89
C ALA A 325 -19.18 -10.86 9.86
N GLU A 326 -19.63 -9.60 9.89
CA GLU A 326 -20.77 -9.18 10.70
C GLU A 326 -22.09 -9.87 10.27
N ASN A 327 -22.37 -9.92 8.96
CA ASN A 327 -23.55 -10.61 8.44
C ASN A 327 -23.50 -12.11 8.77
N ASN A 328 -22.33 -12.74 8.66
CA ASN A 328 -22.15 -14.15 8.99
C ASN A 328 -22.36 -14.43 10.48
N ILE A 329 -21.91 -13.52 11.37
CA ILE A 329 -22.19 -13.62 12.81
C ILE A 329 -23.71 -13.52 13.05
N HIS A 330 -24.40 -12.58 12.40
CA HIS A 330 -25.86 -12.45 12.51
C HIS A 330 -26.60 -13.71 12.03
N GLN A 331 -26.23 -14.25 10.88
CA GLN A 331 -26.80 -15.50 10.35
C GLN A 331 -26.54 -16.69 11.28
N THR A 332 -25.35 -16.78 11.87
CA THR A 332 -25.00 -17.84 12.83
C THR A 332 -25.83 -17.72 14.11
N ILE A 333 -26.13 -16.51 14.57
CA ILE A 333 -27.06 -16.30 15.71
C ILE A 333 -28.46 -16.82 15.38
N SER A 334 -29.00 -16.51 14.19
CA SER A 334 -30.30 -17.05 13.75
C SER A 334 -30.28 -18.56 13.54
N LEU A 335 -29.13 -19.12 13.17
CA LEU A 335 -28.93 -20.57 13.03
C LEU A 335 -29.03 -21.28 14.38
N ILE A 336 -28.57 -20.66 15.49
CA ILE A 336 -28.72 -21.20 16.84
C ILE A 336 -30.20 -21.46 17.17
N ASP A 337 -31.09 -20.52 16.81
CA ASP A 337 -32.54 -20.70 16.99
C ASP A 337 -33.08 -21.86 16.16
N THR A 338 -32.60 -22.01 14.93
CA THR A 338 -33.02 -23.08 14.01
C THR A 338 -32.59 -24.45 14.53
N VAL A 339 -31.33 -24.61 14.94
CA VAL A 339 -30.83 -25.89 15.46
C VAL A 339 -31.46 -26.24 16.81
N PHE A 340 -31.79 -25.24 17.64
CA PHE A 340 -32.56 -25.44 18.87
C PHE A 340 -33.98 -25.92 18.55
N HIS A 341 -34.66 -25.30 17.58
CA HIS A 341 -36.01 -25.69 17.17
C HIS A 341 -36.08 -27.13 16.64
N TYR A 342 -35.05 -27.60 15.93
CA TYR A 342 -34.96 -28.98 15.44
C TYR A 342 -34.46 -29.98 16.49
N ASN A 343 -34.30 -29.56 17.76
CA ASN A 343 -33.77 -30.39 18.86
C ASN A 343 -32.34 -30.90 18.62
N TRP A 344 -31.55 -30.17 17.83
CA TRP A 344 -30.15 -30.48 17.58
C TRP A 344 -29.19 -29.84 18.59
N LEU A 345 -29.72 -28.94 19.43
CA LEU A 345 -29.03 -28.23 20.50
C LEU A 345 -29.78 -28.46 21.82
N GLY A 346 -29.03 -28.51 22.92
CA GLY A 346 -29.56 -28.65 24.28
C GLY A 346 -30.43 -27.49 24.75
N ASP A 347 -30.53 -27.32 26.05
CA ASP A 347 -31.52 -26.43 26.66
C ASP A 347 -31.40 -24.93 26.27
N LEU A 348 -32.43 -24.18 26.63
CA LEU A 348 -32.52 -22.75 26.35
C LEU A 348 -31.37 -21.94 27.00
N ASN A 349 -30.82 -22.39 28.13
CA ASN A 349 -29.72 -21.70 28.78
C ASN A 349 -28.45 -21.79 27.93
N PHE A 350 -28.14 -22.97 27.41
CA PHE A 350 -27.00 -23.17 26.53
C PHE A 350 -27.17 -22.43 25.20
N SER A 351 -28.37 -22.45 24.62
CA SER A 351 -28.69 -21.62 23.44
C SER A 351 -28.42 -20.12 23.68
N ASN A 352 -28.84 -19.59 24.84
CA ASN A 352 -28.61 -18.18 25.18
C ASN A 352 -27.13 -17.86 25.45
N GLU A 353 -26.37 -18.78 26.06
CA GLU A 353 -24.93 -18.66 26.27
C GLU A 353 -24.18 -18.51 24.94
N LEU A 354 -24.47 -19.40 23.99
CA LEU A 354 -23.90 -19.36 22.64
C LEU A 354 -24.20 -18.05 21.90
N LYS A 355 -25.45 -17.58 21.96
CA LYS A 355 -25.84 -16.28 21.37
C LYS A 355 -25.12 -15.12 22.04
N ASN A 356 -24.91 -15.17 23.35
CA ASN A 356 -24.21 -14.11 24.08
C ASN A 356 -22.77 -13.95 23.60
N ILE A 357 -22.03 -15.05 23.44
CA ILE A 357 -20.65 -15.03 22.92
C ILE A 357 -20.58 -14.37 21.54
N LEU A 358 -21.49 -14.75 20.62
CA LEU A 358 -21.53 -14.16 19.28
C LEU A 358 -21.98 -12.70 19.27
N ASN A 359 -22.87 -12.29 20.17
CA ASN A 359 -23.24 -10.87 20.31
C ASN A 359 -22.04 -10.03 20.79
N ILE A 360 -21.23 -10.54 21.72
CA ILE A 360 -19.98 -9.88 22.14
C ILE A 360 -19.01 -9.79 20.96
N ALA A 361 -18.83 -10.88 20.20
CA ALA A 361 -18.00 -10.87 18.99
C ALA A 361 -18.45 -9.79 18.00
N LYS A 362 -19.76 -9.70 17.75
CA LYS A 362 -20.36 -8.68 16.89
C LYS A 362 -20.06 -7.26 17.37
N THR A 363 -20.25 -6.99 18.67
CA THR A 363 -19.94 -5.68 19.26
C THR A 363 -18.46 -5.32 19.12
N ASN A 364 -17.54 -6.26 19.36
CA ASN A 364 -16.10 -6.02 19.17
C ASN A 364 -15.78 -5.65 17.72
N LEU A 365 -16.37 -6.36 16.75
CA LEU A 365 -16.18 -6.08 15.33
C LEU A 365 -16.71 -4.69 14.94
N GLN A 366 -17.90 -4.31 15.42
CA GLN A 366 -18.49 -3.00 15.18
C GLN A 366 -17.65 -1.85 15.78
N ASN A 367 -16.91 -2.12 16.86
CA ASN A 367 -15.96 -1.20 17.48
C ASN A 367 -14.58 -1.17 16.79
N GLY A 368 -14.37 -1.97 15.74
CA GLY A 368 -13.11 -2.05 15.00
C GLY A 368 -12.07 -3.02 15.58
N ASP A 369 -12.42 -3.80 16.60
CA ASP A 369 -11.52 -4.79 17.22
C ASP A 369 -11.76 -6.19 16.63
N SER A 370 -11.25 -6.40 15.41
CA SER A 370 -11.38 -7.66 14.69
C SER A 370 -10.64 -8.83 15.38
N LEU A 371 -9.64 -8.55 16.21
CA LEU A 371 -8.88 -9.58 16.92
C LEU A 371 -9.66 -10.09 18.14
N ALA A 372 -10.22 -9.20 18.95
CA ALA A 372 -11.12 -9.57 20.04
C ALA A 372 -12.40 -10.25 19.52
N CYS A 373 -12.91 -9.82 18.35
CA CYS A 373 -13.97 -10.53 17.65
C CYS A 373 -13.58 -11.99 17.37
N ARG A 374 -12.39 -12.22 16.80
CA ARG A 374 -11.93 -13.58 16.49
C ARG A 374 -11.83 -14.46 17.74
N VAL A 375 -11.30 -13.93 18.84
CA VAL A 375 -11.19 -14.66 20.12
C VAL A 375 -12.57 -15.16 20.55
N GLN A 376 -13.59 -14.31 20.48
CA GLN A 376 -14.96 -14.68 20.86
C GLN A 376 -15.58 -15.71 19.89
N VAL A 377 -15.36 -15.58 18.58
CA VAL A 377 -15.83 -16.59 17.61
C VAL A 377 -15.13 -17.94 17.84
N LYS A 378 -13.85 -17.94 18.21
CA LYS A 378 -13.11 -19.16 18.52
C LYS A 378 -13.60 -19.79 19.83
N GLU A 379 -13.86 -18.98 20.86
CA GLU A 379 -14.47 -19.42 22.11
C GLU A 379 -15.83 -20.08 21.86
N PHE A 380 -16.68 -19.47 21.03
CA PHE A 380 -17.94 -20.08 20.58
C PHE A 380 -17.72 -21.44 19.90
N GLN A 381 -16.79 -21.50 18.92
CA GLN A 381 -16.50 -22.72 18.16
C GLN A 381 -16.01 -23.85 19.07
N ASP A 382 -15.07 -23.54 19.98
CA ASP A 382 -14.48 -24.50 20.91
C ASP A 382 -15.52 -24.99 21.93
N LEU A 383 -16.42 -24.11 22.38
CA LEU A 383 -17.50 -24.50 23.29
C LEU A 383 -18.47 -25.48 22.61
N VAL A 384 -18.89 -25.22 21.38
CA VAL A 384 -19.73 -26.13 20.59
C VAL A 384 -19.04 -27.48 20.40
N ASP A 385 -17.75 -27.48 20.05
CA ASP A 385 -16.97 -28.69 19.81
C ASP A 385 -16.77 -29.51 21.09
N ASN A 386 -16.48 -28.86 22.22
CA ASN A 386 -16.32 -29.52 23.51
C ASN A 386 -17.63 -30.14 24.00
N VAL A 387 -18.75 -29.41 23.92
CA VAL A 387 -20.05 -29.95 24.33
C VAL A 387 -20.44 -31.13 23.43
N TYR A 388 -20.27 -31.03 22.11
CA TYR A 388 -20.51 -32.17 21.20
C TYR A 388 -19.71 -33.42 21.59
N LYS A 389 -18.42 -33.27 21.92
CA LYS A 389 -17.55 -34.38 22.33
C LYS A 389 -17.92 -34.99 23.68
N ASP A 390 -18.43 -34.19 24.61
CA ASP A 390 -18.82 -34.62 25.96
C ASP A 390 -20.28 -35.15 26.01
N SER A 391 -21.08 -34.84 24.98
CA SER A 391 -22.50 -35.18 24.92
C SER A 391 -22.72 -36.70 24.81
N LEU A 392 -23.08 -37.33 25.92
CA LEU A 392 -24.02 -38.44 25.91
C LEU A 392 -25.42 -37.79 25.83
N ASN A 393 -26.28 -38.19 24.88
CA ASN A 393 -27.62 -37.62 24.58
C ASN A 393 -28.65 -37.64 25.75
N THR A 394 -28.19 -37.75 26.99
CA THR A 394 -28.96 -37.75 28.24
C THR A 394 -28.72 -36.52 29.11
N ASP A 395 -27.72 -35.67 28.82
CA ASP A 395 -27.51 -34.38 29.49
C ASP A 395 -28.38 -33.28 28.85
N PRO A 396 -29.08 -32.42 29.61
CA PRO A 396 -29.78 -31.25 29.05
C PRO A 396 -28.87 -30.28 28.26
N ARG A 397 -27.55 -30.28 28.51
CA ARG A 397 -26.55 -29.53 27.74
C ARG A 397 -25.88 -30.45 26.72
N PHE A 398 -26.42 -30.48 25.50
CA PHE A 398 -25.88 -31.31 24.42
C PHE A 398 -25.78 -30.56 23.08
N VAL A 399 -25.03 -31.15 22.15
CA VAL A 399 -25.03 -30.80 20.72
C VAL A 399 -25.04 -32.11 19.93
N THR A 400 -25.96 -32.26 18.98
CA THR A 400 -25.98 -33.41 18.04
C THR A 400 -24.93 -33.24 16.93
N ILE A 401 -24.66 -34.27 16.12
CA ILE A 401 -23.70 -34.12 15.01
C ILE A 401 -24.19 -33.10 13.98
N GLU A 402 -25.50 -33.03 13.72
CA GLU A 402 -26.14 -32.08 12.81
C GLU A 402 -25.97 -30.65 13.33
N GLY A 403 -26.30 -30.43 14.61
CA GLY A 403 -26.10 -29.15 15.30
C GLY A 403 -24.63 -28.73 15.29
N TRP A 404 -23.71 -29.65 15.61
CA TRP A 404 -22.27 -29.40 15.60
C TRP A 404 -21.80 -28.98 14.22
N LYS A 405 -22.17 -29.71 13.15
CA LYS A 405 -21.78 -29.36 11.78
C LYS A 405 -22.21 -27.94 11.41
N PHE A 406 -23.46 -27.59 11.67
CA PHE A 406 -24.00 -26.26 11.36
C PHE A 406 -23.29 -25.16 12.15
N LEU A 407 -23.16 -25.31 13.46
CA LEU A 407 -22.58 -24.27 14.31
C LEU A 407 -21.05 -24.16 14.14
N TYR A 408 -20.34 -25.28 14.11
CA TYR A 408 -18.88 -25.33 14.01
C TYR A 408 -18.37 -24.79 12.68
N TRP A 409 -18.94 -25.23 11.55
CA TRP A 409 -18.49 -24.79 10.23
C TRP A 409 -18.85 -23.34 9.94
N ASN A 410 -20.03 -22.86 10.36
CA ASN A 410 -20.35 -21.44 10.22
C ASN A 410 -19.43 -20.55 11.06
N ALA A 411 -19.04 -20.99 12.26
CA ALA A 411 -17.99 -20.32 13.03
C ALA A 411 -16.64 -20.35 12.30
N GLN A 412 -16.25 -21.49 11.71
CA GLN A 412 -15.01 -21.60 10.93
C GLN A 412 -15.03 -20.61 9.75
N TYR A 413 -16.15 -20.48 9.04
CA TYR A 413 -16.28 -19.55 7.93
C TYR A 413 -16.16 -18.08 8.38
N ILE A 414 -16.56 -17.75 9.61
CA ILE A 414 -16.31 -16.43 10.20
C ILE A 414 -14.82 -16.28 10.52
N LEU A 415 -14.18 -17.28 11.15
CA LEU A 415 -12.75 -17.26 11.50
C LEU A 415 -11.85 -17.09 10.27
N ASP A 416 -12.17 -17.77 9.16
CA ASP A 416 -11.44 -17.68 7.89
C ASP A 416 -11.45 -16.25 7.29
N ARG A 417 -12.37 -15.39 7.75
CA ARG A 417 -12.53 -13.99 7.30
C ARG A 417 -11.99 -12.96 8.27
N LEU A 418 -11.67 -13.37 9.50
CA LEU A 418 -11.08 -12.49 10.51
C LEU A 418 -9.55 -12.58 10.44
N PRO A 419 -8.80 -11.58 10.92
CA PRO A 419 -7.35 -11.69 11.05
C PRO A 419 -7.01 -12.78 12.07
N GLU A 420 -6.06 -13.67 11.76
CA GLU A 420 -5.54 -14.62 12.74
C GLU A 420 -4.74 -13.90 13.83
N PRO A 421 -4.82 -14.32 15.11
CA PRO A 421 -3.79 -13.99 16.07
C PRO A 421 -2.56 -14.72 15.55
N GLN A 422 -1.51 -13.99 15.18
CA GLN A 422 -0.35 -14.58 14.52
C GLN A 422 0.16 -15.80 15.30
N THR A 423 0.00 -16.99 14.72
CA THR A 423 0.53 -18.24 15.28
C THR A 423 2.03 -18.26 15.02
N ASN A 424 2.80 -18.04 16.09
CA ASN A 424 4.25 -17.87 16.13
C ASN A 424 5.03 -18.93 15.33
N PRO A 425 5.98 -18.46 14.51
CA PRO A 425 7.36 -18.35 14.95
C PRO A 425 7.89 -17.04 15.52
N ASN A 426 7.14 -16.30 16.34
CA ASN A 426 7.58 -14.97 16.71
C ASN A 426 8.74 -15.03 17.71
N LEU A 427 9.78 -14.26 17.39
CA LEU A 427 10.77 -13.80 18.34
C LEU A 427 10.35 -12.39 18.76
N LEU A 428 10.01 -12.24 20.03
CA LEU A 428 9.72 -10.93 20.61
C LEU A 428 11.04 -10.23 20.93
N VAL A 429 11.22 -9.00 20.46
CA VAL A 429 12.41 -8.20 20.70
C VAL A 429 12.00 -6.96 21.47
N ASN A 430 12.72 -6.65 22.55
CA ASN A 430 12.52 -5.42 23.31
C ASN A 430 13.86 -4.77 23.66
N LEU A 431 13.79 -3.50 24.08
CA LEU A 431 14.92 -2.72 24.54
C LEU A 431 14.67 -2.30 25.99
N LYS A 432 15.65 -2.55 26.85
CA LYS A 432 15.65 -2.07 28.23
C LYS A 432 16.81 -1.11 28.48
N ASN A 433 16.59 -0.15 29.37
CA ASN A 433 17.63 0.71 29.86
C ASN A 433 18.55 -0.01 30.86
N SER A 434 19.64 0.65 31.27
CA SER A 434 20.59 0.14 32.27
C SER A 434 19.96 -0.20 33.64
N LEU A 435 18.76 0.30 33.94
CA LEU A 435 17.99 0.01 35.15
C LEU A 435 16.97 -1.13 34.97
N GLY A 436 16.89 -1.73 33.78
CA GLY A 436 15.95 -2.80 33.46
C GLY A 436 14.53 -2.35 33.06
N ASN A 437 14.30 -1.03 32.91
CA ASN A 437 13.02 -0.49 32.45
C ASN A 437 12.94 -0.56 30.92
N GLN A 438 11.78 -0.94 30.39
CA GLN A 438 11.55 -0.91 28.94
C GLN A 438 11.59 0.52 28.41
N ILE A 439 12.29 0.72 27.30
CA ILE A 439 12.41 2.01 26.60
C ILE A 439 12.12 1.82 25.11
N PRO A 440 11.63 2.85 24.41
CA PRO A 440 11.34 2.74 22.98
C PRO A 440 12.63 2.60 22.16
N ALA A 441 12.65 1.63 21.25
CA ALA A 441 13.65 1.57 20.18
C ALA A 441 13.17 2.31 18.93
N SER A 442 14.09 2.74 18.08
CA SER A 442 13.76 3.39 16.81
C SER A 442 13.28 2.38 15.76
N ASN A 443 13.94 1.23 15.67
CA ASN A 443 13.56 0.14 14.77
C ASN A 443 14.25 -1.17 15.20
N VAL A 444 13.71 -2.31 14.77
CA VAL A 444 14.37 -3.61 14.81
C VAL A 444 14.31 -4.22 13.42
N MET A 445 15.44 -4.72 12.93
CA MET A 445 15.52 -5.51 11.71
C MET A 445 15.99 -6.93 12.00
N TYR A 446 15.68 -7.86 11.10
CA TYR A 446 16.19 -9.23 11.13
C TYR A 446 16.72 -9.66 9.76
N TYR A 447 17.68 -10.58 9.73
CA TYR A 447 18.34 -11.02 8.50
C TYR A 447 17.85 -12.38 8.02
N GLU A 448 17.31 -12.42 6.81
CA GLU A 448 16.85 -13.63 6.15
C GLU A 448 17.08 -13.55 4.64
N GLY A 449 18.33 -13.75 4.20
CA GLY A 449 18.77 -13.49 2.82
C GLY A 449 18.95 -11.99 2.55
N SER A 450 18.09 -11.16 3.11
CA SER A 450 18.20 -9.70 3.19
C SER A 450 17.76 -9.19 4.57
N TRP A 451 18.08 -7.93 4.88
CA TRP A 451 17.56 -7.26 6.08
C TRP A 451 16.09 -6.88 5.87
N LYS A 452 15.24 -7.26 6.81
CA LYS A 452 13.79 -7.00 6.85
C LYS A 452 13.44 -6.29 8.15
N ASP A 453 12.44 -5.41 8.11
CA ASP A 453 11.91 -4.77 9.32
C ASP A 453 11.05 -5.77 10.13
N ALA A 454 11.21 -5.75 11.44
CA ALA A 454 10.32 -6.44 12.36
C ALA A 454 9.00 -5.66 12.52
N VAL A 455 7.93 -6.35 12.87
CA VAL A 455 6.62 -5.72 13.11
C VAL A 455 6.69 -4.94 14.42
N ASN A 456 6.40 -3.64 14.40
CA ASN A 456 6.31 -2.82 15.62
C ASN A 456 4.93 -3.04 16.27
N ASN A 457 4.89 -3.50 17.52
CA ASN A 457 3.65 -3.82 18.23
C ASN A 457 3.00 -2.60 18.91
N GLY A 458 3.63 -1.42 18.88
CA GLY A 458 3.09 -0.18 19.46
C GLY A 458 3.24 -0.05 20.98
N ASP A 459 3.74 -1.08 21.67
CA ASP A 459 3.96 -1.12 23.13
C ASP A 459 5.46 -1.03 23.51
N GLY A 460 6.34 -0.76 22.54
CA GLY A 460 7.80 -0.77 22.71
C GLY A 460 8.46 -2.12 22.45
N THR A 461 7.70 -3.12 22.01
CA THR A 461 8.21 -4.42 21.54
C THR A 461 8.09 -4.55 20.01
N PHE A 462 8.92 -5.44 19.45
CA PHE A 462 8.97 -5.74 18.03
C PHE A 462 8.86 -7.26 17.82
N THR A 463 8.13 -7.66 16.79
CA THR A 463 7.90 -9.06 16.46
C THR A 463 8.67 -9.43 15.19
N VAL A 464 9.65 -10.32 15.33
CA VAL A 464 10.35 -10.95 14.21
C VAL A 464 9.60 -12.20 13.79
N ILE A 465 9.12 -12.22 12.54
CA ILE A 465 8.39 -13.35 11.95
C ILE A 465 9.36 -14.10 11.02
N THR A 466 9.79 -15.30 11.41
CA THR A 466 10.72 -16.12 10.60
C THR A 466 10.53 -17.61 10.83
N THR A 467 10.63 -18.42 9.78
CA THR A 467 10.59 -19.89 9.91
C THR A 467 11.95 -20.51 10.26
N LYS A 468 13.02 -19.70 10.33
CA LYS A 468 14.35 -20.19 10.69
C LYS A 468 14.43 -20.50 12.19
N PRO A 469 15.21 -21.51 12.61
CA PRO A 469 15.42 -21.81 14.03
C PRO A 469 16.26 -20.73 14.73
N THR A 470 17.13 -20.03 14.01
CA THR A 470 17.91 -18.90 14.52
C THR A 470 17.96 -17.77 13.50
N VAL A 471 18.03 -16.53 13.97
CA VAL A 471 18.08 -15.34 13.12
C VAL A 471 19.09 -14.31 13.66
N SER A 472 19.68 -13.51 12.78
CA SER A 472 20.42 -12.31 13.22
C SER A 472 19.45 -11.15 13.32
N ILE A 473 19.49 -10.43 14.43
CA ILE A 473 18.65 -9.26 14.68
C ILE A 473 19.52 -8.02 14.89
N ARG A 474 18.99 -6.87 14.48
CA ARG A 474 19.65 -5.57 14.59
C ARG A 474 18.70 -4.57 15.24
N MET A 475 19.11 -4.06 16.39
CA MET A 475 18.41 -3.02 17.13
C MET A 475 18.94 -1.65 16.73
N PHE A 476 18.05 -0.69 16.52
CA PHE A 476 18.37 0.71 16.28
C PHE A 476 17.89 1.59 17.43
N TYR A 477 18.80 2.36 18.02
CA TYR A 477 18.51 3.27 19.12
C TYR A 477 19.52 4.42 19.13
N GLU A 478 19.06 5.65 19.37
CA GLU A 478 19.90 6.86 19.41
C GLU A 478 20.85 6.95 18.19
N TYR A 479 20.29 6.71 16.99
CA TYR A 479 20.98 6.73 15.69
C TYR A 479 22.09 5.69 15.48
N ALA A 480 22.35 4.84 16.46
CA ALA A 480 23.28 3.72 16.37
C ALA A 480 22.52 2.41 16.14
N ASN A 481 23.28 1.35 15.86
CA ASN A 481 22.71 0.01 15.81
C ASN A 481 23.63 -1.01 16.48
N GLN A 482 23.02 -2.06 17.02
CA GLN A 482 23.69 -3.23 17.56
C GLN A 482 23.12 -4.47 16.87
N THR A 483 24.01 -5.30 16.32
CA THR A 483 23.63 -6.55 15.67
C THR A 483 24.03 -7.73 16.56
N VAL A 484 23.10 -8.67 16.75
CA VAL A 484 23.34 -9.94 17.45
C VAL A 484 22.98 -11.07 16.50
N ASN A 485 23.87 -12.05 16.40
CA ASN A 485 23.72 -13.17 15.47
C ASN A 485 23.27 -14.44 16.20
N ASN A 486 22.69 -15.37 15.45
CA ASN A 486 22.29 -16.70 15.94
C ASN A 486 21.32 -16.65 17.12
N VAL A 487 20.42 -15.67 17.16
CA VAL A 487 19.38 -15.59 18.19
C VAL A 487 18.37 -16.70 17.93
N PRO A 488 18.12 -17.62 18.88
CA PRO A 488 17.07 -18.62 18.73
C PRO A 488 15.73 -17.94 18.50
N ALA A 489 15.12 -18.25 17.37
CA ALA A 489 13.77 -17.86 17.05
C ALA A 489 12.79 -18.91 17.61
N GLN A 490 11.49 -18.73 17.37
CA GLN A 490 10.41 -19.60 17.88
C GLN A 490 10.12 -19.42 19.38
N ASN A 491 9.03 -18.71 19.73
CA ASN A 491 8.54 -18.56 21.11
C ASN A 491 9.60 -18.06 22.11
N ASN A 492 10.48 -17.19 21.63
CA ASN A 492 11.58 -16.67 22.43
C ASN A 492 11.46 -15.15 22.57
N THR A 493 12.11 -14.60 23.58
CA THR A 493 12.27 -13.16 23.75
C THR A 493 13.74 -12.83 23.78
N TYR A 494 14.17 -11.86 22.96
CA TYR A 494 15.50 -11.29 23.03
C TYR A 494 15.43 -9.85 23.52
N THR A 495 16.16 -9.56 24.59
CA THR A 495 16.25 -8.22 25.17
C THR A 495 17.60 -7.60 24.83
N PHE A 496 17.57 -6.49 24.10
CA PHE A 496 18.70 -5.57 24.06
C PHE A 496 18.71 -4.74 25.33
N THR A 497 19.91 -4.43 25.83
CA THR A 497 20.09 -3.58 27.01
C THR A 497 21.06 -2.46 26.67
N THR A 498 20.67 -1.21 26.90
CA THR A 498 21.60 -0.08 26.82
C THR A 498 22.47 -0.01 28.08
N VAL A 499 23.50 0.82 28.00
CA VAL A 499 24.35 1.15 29.14
C VAL A 499 24.25 2.63 29.43
N ASN A 500 24.40 3.00 30.70
CA ASN A 500 24.44 4.40 31.12
C ASN A 500 25.85 4.95 30.92
N ALA A 501 26.17 5.39 29.70
CA ALA A 501 27.48 5.94 29.38
C ALA A 501 27.73 7.21 30.20
N ALA A 502 28.92 7.31 30.80
CA ALA A 502 29.33 8.44 31.63
C ALA A 502 30.54 9.14 30.99
N VAL A 503 30.38 10.38 30.56
CA VAL A 503 31.50 11.18 30.06
C VAL A 503 31.94 12.17 31.14
N GLN A 504 33.20 12.08 31.53
CA GLN A 504 33.81 12.88 32.59
C GLN A 504 34.79 13.89 31.99
N LEU A 505 34.74 15.12 32.50
CA LEU A 505 35.79 16.12 32.27
C LEU A 505 36.52 16.38 33.59
N LYS A 506 37.85 16.24 33.56
CA LYS A 506 38.72 16.43 34.72
C LYS A 506 39.77 17.50 34.48
N ASN A 507 40.08 18.27 35.53
CA ASN A 507 41.22 19.19 35.58
C ASN A 507 42.54 18.45 35.77
N SER A 508 43.67 19.09 35.49
CA SER A 508 45.02 18.50 35.57
C SER A 508 45.38 17.76 36.88
N SER A 509 44.68 18.04 37.98
CA SER A 509 44.83 17.36 39.28
C SER A 509 43.91 16.14 39.47
N GLY A 510 43.10 15.80 38.46
CA GLY A 510 42.14 14.71 38.47
C GLY A 510 40.75 15.06 39.02
N ASN A 511 40.49 16.32 39.36
CA ASN A 511 39.19 16.76 39.89
C ASN A 511 38.18 17.00 38.76
N LEU A 512 36.92 16.65 38.99
CA LEU A 512 35.82 16.85 38.04
C LEU A 512 35.54 18.35 37.82
N ILE A 513 35.31 18.76 36.57
CA ILE A 513 35.01 20.15 36.20
C ILE A 513 33.85 20.27 35.19
N ASP A 514 33.11 21.36 35.29
CA ASP A 514 31.88 21.63 34.53
C ASP A 514 32.13 22.29 33.17
N GLU A 515 31.03 22.51 32.44
CA GLU A 515 30.96 23.28 31.18
C GLU A 515 31.61 22.62 29.96
N GLY A 516 32.09 21.37 30.08
CA GLY A 516 32.52 20.57 28.95
C GLY A 516 31.31 20.13 28.12
N THR A 517 31.24 20.52 26.85
CA THR A 517 30.18 20.03 25.95
C THR A 517 30.64 18.77 25.24
N VAL A 518 29.74 17.79 25.16
CA VAL A 518 30.04 16.45 24.67
C VAL A 518 29.18 16.13 23.47
N GLN A 519 29.82 15.55 22.45
CA GLN A 519 29.15 14.95 21.30
C GLN A 519 29.58 13.49 21.16
N TYR A 520 28.76 12.68 20.51
CA TYR A 520 29.11 11.32 20.09
C TYR A 520 28.78 11.12 18.61
N TYR A 521 29.54 10.28 17.92
CA TYR A 521 29.36 10.04 16.49
C TYR A 521 28.47 8.82 16.24
N ALA A 522 27.33 9.05 15.58
CA ALA A 522 26.38 8.02 15.13
C ALA A 522 25.78 8.44 13.77
N GLY A 523 26.50 8.13 12.69
CA GLY A 523 26.26 8.61 11.32
C GLY A 523 26.56 10.12 11.12
N ALA A 524 26.38 10.91 12.17
CA ALA A 524 26.76 12.30 12.30
C ALA A 524 27.13 12.59 13.78
N TRP A 525 27.74 13.74 14.04
CA TRP A 525 27.96 14.22 15.40
C TRP A 525 26.62 14.57 16.07
N ARG A 526 26.29 13.87 17.15
CA ARG A 526 25.07 14.04 17.95
C ARG A 526 25.40 14.67 19.30
N SER A 527 24.51 15.51 19.82
CA SER A 527 24.67 16.06 21.16
C SER A 527 24.55 14.96 22.21
N PHE A 528 25.54 14.86 23.10
CA PHE A 528 25.50 14.00 24.29
C PHE A 528 25.00 14.79 25.50
N GLY A 529 25.46 16.04 25.65
CA GLY A 529 25.08 16.96 26.71
C GLY A 529 26.27 17.80 27.19
N THR A 530 26.13 18.42 28.36
CA THR A 530 27.17 19.23 29.01
C THR A 530 27.45 18.69 30.40
N THR A 531 28.70 18.69 30.84
CA THR A 531 29.07 18.22 32.18
C THR A 531 28.50 19.11 33.28
N VAL A 532 27.86 18.49 34.28
CA VAL A 532 27.37 19.11 35.51
C VAL A 532 27.85 18.25 36.68
N ASN A 533 28.51 18.87 37.66
CA ASN A 533 29.39 18.16 38.62
C ASN A 533 30.46 17.30 37.92
N GLY A 534 30.92 17.75 36.75
CA GLY A 534 31.95 17.19 35.88
C GLY A 534 31.64 15.86 35.20
N VAL A 535 30.38 15.41 35.24
CA VAL A 535 29.93 14.22 34.50
C VAL A 535 28.66 14.53 33.72
N VAL A 536 28.49 13.87 32.58
CA VAL A 536 27.24 13.81 31.83
C VAL A 536 26.92 12.37 31.48
N TYR A 537 25.64 12.00 31.53
CA TYR A 537 25.16 10.63 31.35
C TYR A 537 24.20 10.51 30.17
N LYS A 538 24.23 9.38 29.47
CA LYS A 538 23.26 9.05 28.42
C LYS A 538 23.14 7.54 28.22
N GLU A 539 21.92 7.05 28.08
CA GLU A 539 21.67 5.67 27.65
C GLU A 539 22.08 5.51 26.18
N LEU A 540 22.98 4.56 25.90
CA LEU A 540 23.43 4.23 24.56
C LEU A 540 23.55 2.71 24.40
N LEU A 541 23.51 2.21 23.16
CA LEU A 541 23.78 0.80 22.89
C LEU A 541 25.24 0.47 23.27
N PRO A 542 25.55 -0.72 23.78
CA PRO A 542 26.91 -1.13 24.16
C PRO A 542 27.77 -1.47 22.93
N VAL A 543 28.09 -0.46 22.13
CA VAL A 543 28.95 -0.56 20.93
C VAL A 543 30.08 0.47 20.98
N ASN A 544 30.96 0.45 19.98
CA ASN A 544 32.04 1.42 19.86
C ASN A 544 31.56 2.75 19.28
N TYR A 545 31.88 3.85 19.98
CA TYR A 545 31.59 5.22 19.56
C TYR A 545 32.86 6.07 19.55
N SER A 546 32.84 7.13 18.75
CA SER A 546 33.75 8.28 18.92
C SER A 546 33.03 9.36 19.73
N PHE A 547 33.65 9.83 20.80
CA PHE A 547 33.20 10.94 21.63
C PHE A 547 34.08 12.16 21.37
N ARG A 548 33.48 13.34 21.34
CA ARG A 548 34.16 14.62 21.24
C ARG A 548 33.86 15.45 22.47
N MET A 549 34.91 15.90 23.15
CA MET A 549 34.83 16.88 24.22
C MET A 549 35.24 18.24 23.68
N THR A 550 34.41 19.26 23.94
CA THR A 550 34.73 20.65 23.69
C THR A 550 34.82 21.39 25.00
N TYR A 551 35.98 21.98 25.28
CA TYR A 551 36.23 22.78 26.48
C TYR A 551 37.23 23.89 26.18
N GLY A 552 36.97 25.11 26.67
CA GLY A 552 37.78 26.29 26.35
C GLY A 552 37.85 26.60 24.84
N GLY A 553 36.91 26.08 24.04
CA GLY A 553 36.92 26.18 22.57
C GLY A 553 37.84 25.21 21.84
N GLY A 554 38.63 24.38 22.55
CA GLY A 554 39.36 23.26 21.94
C GLY A 554 38.46 22.03 21.80
N ASN A 555 38.81 21.12 20.90
CA ASN A 555 38.10 19.86 20.69
C ASN A 555 39.07 18.68 20.82
N GLN A 556 38.69 17.66 21.58
CA GLN A 556 39.43 16.41 21.68
C GLN A 556 38.48 15.23 21.42
N ASP A 557 38.91 14.32 20.54
CA ASP A 557 38.14 13.13 20.19
C ASP A 557 38.74 11.88 20.85
N LYS A 558 37.88 10.95 21.25
CA LYS A 558 38.27 9.67 21.85
C LYS A 558 37.31 8.57 21.44
N GLN A 559 37.85 7.42 21.02
CA GLN A 559 37.03 6.23 20.77
C GLN A 559 36.88 5.43 22.06
N GLN A 560 35.67 4.90 22.30
CA GLN A 560 35.39 4.03 23.43
C GLN A 560 34.35 2.98 23.03
N ASN A 561 34.67 1.71 23.32
CA ASN A 561 33.71 0.63 23.26
C ASN A 561 32.96 0.53 24.59
N LEU A 562 31.65 0.76 24.52
CA LEU A 562 30.79 0.79 25.69
C LEU A 562 30.41 -0.62 26.21
N SER A 563 30.68 -1.69 25.44
CA SER A 563 30.60 -3.06 25.98
C SER A 563 31.70 -3.36 27.00
N ASP A 564 32.83 -2.65 26.91
CA ASP A 564 34.04 -2.94 27.69
C ASP A 564 34.16 -1.98 28.88
N ASN A 565 33.98 -0.68 28.62
CA ASN A 565 34.00 0.36 29.65
C ASN A 565 33.05 1.50 29.28
N GLN A 566 32.14 1.80 30.20
CA GLN A 566 31.08 2.79 30.03
C GLN A 566 31.50 4.21 30.45
N THR A 567 32.69 4.37 31.03
CA THR A 567 33.22 5.68 31.49
C THR A 567 34.27 6.23 30.55
N ILE A 568 33.97 7.36 29.92
CA ILE A 568 34.87 8.09 29.02
C ILE A 568 35.47 9.27 29.78
N VAL A 569 36.78 9.25 30.00
CA VAL A 569 37.48 10.35 30.69
C VAL A 569 38.22 11.23 29.70
N PHE A 570 37.91 12.52 29.73
CA PHE A 570 38.71 13.61 29.16
C PHE A 570 39.40 14.38 30.28
N GLN A 571 40.64 14.76 30.03
CA GLN A 571 41.55 15.27 31.04
C GLN A 571 42.26 16.48 30.46
N THR A 572 42.08 17.65 31.07
CA THR A 572 42.83 18.87 30.71
C THR A 572 44.23 18.82 31.30
N VAL A 573 45.07 19.73 30.82
CA VAL A 573 46.38 20.06 31.41
C VAL A 573 46.36 21.49 31.93
N ASN A 574 47.15 21.75 32.97
CA ASN A 574 47.37 23.10 33.46
C ASN A 574 48.41 23.78 32.56
N ALA A 575 47.94 24.40 31.47
CA ALA A 575 48.80 25.11 30.55
C ALA A 575 49.48 26.28 31.28
N ALA A 576 50.80 26.38 31.14
CA ALA A 576 51.62 27.39 31.79
C ALA A 576 52.31 28.24 30.72
N VAL A 577 51.88 29.49 30.55
CA VAL A 577 52.53 30.41 29.59
C VAL A 577 53.49 31.30 30.36
N GLN A 578 54.78 31.21 30.02
CA GLN A 578 55.87 31.90 30.70
C GLN A 578 56.39 33.05 29.85
N LEU A 579 56.66 34.19 30.50
CA LEU A 579 57.40 35.30 29.89
C LEU A 579 58.75 35.43 30.59
N LYS A 580 59.83 35.34 29.81
CA LYS A 580 61.22 35.39 30.30
C LYS A 580 61.94 36.58 29.70
N ASN A 581 62.78 37.23 30.49
CA ASN A 581 63.70 38.25 30.02
C ASN A 581 64.87 37.64 29.22
N SER A 582 65.73 38.48 28.62
CA SER A 582 66.90 38.03 27.86
C SER A 582 67.93 37.22 28.66
N SER A 583 67.90 37.31 29.99
CA SER A 583 68.74 36.53 30.92
C SER A 583 68.08 35.23 31.38
N GLY A 584 66.87 34.93 30.92
CA GLY A 584 66.10 33.74 31.28
C GLY A 584 65.24 33.87 32.55
N ASN A 585 65.19 35.04 33.19
CA ASN A 585 64.39 35.28 34.39
C ASN A 585 62.92 35.54 34.04
N LEU A 586 62.01 35.00 34.85
CA LEU A 586 60.56 35.22 34.72
C LEU A 586 60.18 36.69 34.99
N ILE A 587 59.30 37.25 34.16
CA ILE A 587 58.84 38.66 34.25
C ILE A 587 57.31 38.80 34.08
N ASP A 588 56.74 39.80 34.76
CA ASP A 588 55.29 40.03 34.86
C ASP A 588 54.71 40.90 33.73
N GLU A 589 53.39 41.09 33.78
CA GLU A 589 52.61 42.01 32.93
C GLU A 589 52.49 41.60 31.45
N GLY A 590 52.97 40.41 31.08
CA GLY A 590 52.70 39.80 29.78
C GLY A 590 51.23 39.41 29.66
N THR A 591 50.53 39.96 28.68
CA THR A 591 49.13 39.59 28.39
C THR A 591 49.10 38.41 27.42
N VAL A 592 48.36 37.36 27.78
CA VAL A 592 48.31 36.12 27.02
C VAL A 592 46.93 35.91 26.41
N GLN A 593 46.91 35.53 25.14
CA GLN A 593 45.74 35.03 24.44
C GLN A 593 46.03 33.66 23.83
N TYR A 594 44.99 32.88 23.54
CA TYR A 594 45.10 31.64 22.79
C TYR A 594 44.01 31.57 21.71
N TYR A 595 44.29 30.89 20.61
CA TYR A 595 43.37 30.78 19.48
C TYR A 595 42.59 29.46 19.54
N ALA A 596 41.26 29.58 19.63
CA ALA A 596 40.33 28.44 19.59
C ALA A 596 39.03 28.87 18.89
N GLY A 597 39.07 28.87 17.55
CA GLY A 597 38.07 29.45 16.64
C GLY A 597 38.11 30.99 16.59
N ALA A 598 38.49 31.62 17.69
CA ALA A 598 38.79 33.04 17.83
C ALA A 598 39.91 33.23 18.86
N TRP A 599 40.52 34.41 18.89
CA TRP A 599 41.44 34.79 19.96
C TRP A 599 40.67 34.97 21.28
N ARG A 600 41.07 34.22 22.29
CA ARG A 600 40.45 34.18 23.63
C ARG A 600 41.45 34.65 24.67
N SER A 601 40.96 35.31 25.72
CA SER A 601 41.79 35.72 26.86
C SER A 601 42.28 34.48 27.61
N PHE A 602 43.60 34.40 27.83
CA PHE A 602 44.22 33.38 28.68
C PHE A 602 44.44 33.92 30.09
N GLY A 603 44.98 35.14 30.20
CA GLY A 603 45.29 35.83 31.46
C GLY A 603 46.51 36.75 31.30
N THR A 604 47.10 37.17 32.42
CA THR A 604 48.36 37.92 32.47
C THR A 604 49.39 37.17 33.30
N THR A 605 50.68 37.34 33.03
CA THR A 605 51.74 36.74 33.85
C THR A 605 51.82 37.40 35.22
N VAL A 606 51.86 36.56 36.27
CA VAL A 606 52.08 36.96 37.67
C VAL A 606 53.13 36.02 38.26
N ASN A 607 54.22 36.55 38.82
CA ASN A 607 55.48 35.84 39.02
C ASN A 607 56.01 35.17 37.72
N GLY A 608 55.75 35.82 36.59
CA GLY A 608 56.15 35.50 35.22
C GLY A 608 55.47 34.31 34.57
N VAL A 609 54.41 33.76 35.16
CA VAL A 609 53.63 32.68 34.57
C VAL A 609 52.13 33.00 34.60
N ALA A 610 51.42 32.64 33.54
CA ALA A 610 49.97 32.57 33.50
C ALA A 610 49.53 31.11 33.41
N TYR A 611 48.47 30.73 34.12
CA TYR A 611 47.96 29.36 34.15
C TYR A 611 46.51 29.26 33.65
N LYS A 612 46.19 28.18 32.93
CA LYS A 612 44.82 27.87 32.52
C LYS A 612 44.63 26.39 32.23
N GLU A 613 43.51 25.81 32.67
CA GLU A 613 43.10 24.47 32.26
C GLU A 613 42.63 24.50 30.80
N LEU A 614 43.27 23.69 29.95
CA LEU A 614 42.93 23.52 28.54
C LEU A 614 43.01 22.05 28.15
N LEU A 615 42.26 21.63 27.13
CA LEU A 615 42.40 20.28 26.58
C LEU A 615 43.83 20.11 26.02
N PRO A 616 44.44 18.92 26.12
CA PRO A 616 45.80 18.66 25.64
C PRO A 616 45.83 18.53 24.10
N VAL A 617 45.64 19.65 23.41
CA VAL A 617 45.67 19.73 21.94
C VAL A 617 46.60 20.86 21.49
N ASN A 618 46.76 21.02 20.18
CA ASN A 618 47.56 22.10 19.61
C ASN A 618 46.80 23.43 19.62
N TYR A 619 47.43 24.47 20.16
CA TYR A 619 46.92 25.84 20.16
C TYR A 619 47.97 26.82 19.64
N SER A 620 47.51 27.95 19.10
CA SER A 620 48.35 29.15 18.94
C SER A 620 48.18 30.04 20.15
N PHE A 621 49.28 30.42 20.79
CA PHE A 621 49.33 31.39 21.88
C PHE A 621 49.88 32.70 21.36
N ARG A 622 49.37 33.82 21.87
CA ARG A 622 49.88 35.16 21.63
C ARG A 622 50.31 35.76 22.95
N MET A 623 51.56 36.17 23.01
CA MET A 623 52.08 36.99 24.09
C MET A 623 52.14 38.43 23.62
N THR A 624 51.58 39.35 24.42
CA THR A 624 51.74 40.79 24.26
C THR A 624 52.46 41.35 25.48
N TYR A 625 53.62 41.96 25.25
CA TYR A 625 54.41 42.63 26.29
C TYR A 625 54.96 43.93 25.73
N GLU A 626 54.87 45.02 26.50
CA GLU A 626 55.28 46.37 26.06
C GLU A 626 54.64 46.74 24.71
N TYR A 627 53.36 46.39 24.55
CA TYR A 627 52.56 46.58 23.33
C TYR A 627 53.06 45.84 22.08
N VAL A 628 54.13 45.05 22.15
CA VAL A 628 54.60 44.19 21.05
C VAL A 628 53.97 42.81 21.21
N SER A 629 53.58 42.16 20.12
CA SER A 629 52.96 40.83 20.17
C SER A 629 53.69 39.79 19.31
N ASN A 630 53.87 38.59 19.86
CA ASN A 630 54.36 37.42 19.15
C ASN A 630 53.45 36.20 19.37
N ASP A 631 53.35 35.38 18.33
CA ASP A 631 52.52 34.19 18.32
C ASP A 631 53.41 32.95 18.30
N LYS A 632 52.98 31.89 18.99
CA LYS A 632 53.67 30.60 19.05
C LYS A 632 52.65 29.46 19.08
N GLN A 633 52.84 28.46 18.22
CA GLN A 633 52.06 27.22 18.30
C GLN A 633 52.69 26.26 19.31
N GLN A 634 51.86 25.61 20.10
CA GLN A 634 52.30 24.57 21.04
C GLN A 634 51.25 23.47 21.14
N ASN A 635 51.70 22.22 21.00
CA ASN A 635 50.92 21.05 21.34
C ASN A 635 51.01 20.79 22.84
N LEU A 636 49.89 21.01 23.55
CA LEU A 636 49.84 20.85 24.99
C LEU A 636 49.83 19.38 25.45
N SER A 637 49.59 18.42 24.55
CA SER A 637 49.78 16.98 24.86
C SER A 637 51.24 16.56 24.96
N GLU A 638 52.15 17.30 24.30
CA GLU A 638 53.58 17.05 24.32
C GLU A 638 54.27 17.85 25.44
N ASN A 639 53.92 19.13 25.58
CA ASN A 639 54.45 20.00 26.61
C ASN A 639 53.41 21.07 27.01
N PRO A 640 52.94 21.08 28.28
CA PRO A 640 51.98 22.08 28.74
C PRO A 640 52.61 23.47 29.02
N VAL A 641 53.93 23.62 28.91
CA VAL A 641 54.65 24.89 29.16
C VAL A 641 54.97 25.61 27.85
N VAL A 642 54.49 26.85 27.72
CA VAL A 642 54.69 27.71 26.54
C VAL A 642 55.60 28.87 26.89
N ASP A 643 56.85 28.82 26.44
CA ASP A 643 57.82 29.90 26.68
C ASP A 643 57.79 30.99 25.61
N PHE A 644 57.75 32.25 26.07
CA PHE A 644 58.08 33.45 25.32
C PHE A 644 59.29 34.12 25.96
N ASN A 645 60.28 34.48 25.14
CA ASN A 645 61.48 35.19 25.58
C ASN A 645 61.48 36.58 24.95
N THR A 646 61.89 37.59 25.72
CA THR A 646 62.27 38.89 25.19
C THR A 646 63.74 38.88 24.76
N VAL A 647 64.13 39.93 24.05
CA VAL A 647 65.53 40.30 23.81
C VAL A 647 65.79 41.63 24.47
N LEU A 648 66.98 41.79 25.04
CA LEU A 648 67.45 43.08 25.52
C LEU A 648 67.82 43.91 24.29
N CYS A 649 66.92 44.81 23.88
CA CYS A 649 67.17 45.73 22.79
C CYS A 649 68.06 46.86 23.30
N THR A 650 69.24 47.04 22.71
CA THR A 650 70.15 48.16 22.99
C THR A 650 70.06 49.15 21.84
N ILE A 651 69.69 50.39 22.13
CA ILE A 651 69.75 51.47 21.14
C ILE A 651 70.99 52.29 21.43
N LYS A 652 71.86 52.41 20.42
CA LYS A 652 73.07 53.23 20.48
C LYS A 652 72.92 54.42 19.55
N VAL A 653 73.02 55.62 20.11
CA VAL A 653 72.86 56.88 19.37
C VAL A 653 74.20 57.60 19.32
N THR A 654 74.65 57.94 18.11
CA THR A 654 75.91 58.66 17.87
C THR A 654 75.69 59.93 17.06
N ASN A 655 76.61 60.89 17.19
CA ASN A 655 76.68 62.06 16.32
C ASN A 655 77.36 61.72 14.97
N ALA A 656 77.49 62.70 14.08
CA ALA A 656 78.11 62.50 12.77
C ALA A 656 79.59 62.04 12.84
N ASN A 657 80.25 62.26 13.98
CA ASN A 657 81.63 61.89 14.26
C ASN A 657 81.77 60.51 14.96
N ASN A 658 80.70 59.71 15.02
CA ASN A 658 80.62 58.44 15.75
C ASN A 658 80.84 58.55 17.28
N GLN A 659 80.72 59.75 17.85
CA GLN A 659 80.77 59.94 19.30
C GLN A 659 79.39 59.64 19.92
N PRO A 660 79.33 59.02 21.11
CA PRO A 660 78.07 58.75 21.79
C PRO A 660 77.31 60.02 22.17
N LEU A 661 75.97 60.00 22.03
CA LEU A 661 75.10 61.10 22.43
C LEU A 661 74.34 60.76 23.72
N GLU A 662 74.72 61.38 24.84
CA GLU A 662 73.97 61.32 26.10
C GLU A 662 72.70 62.17 26.03
N GLY A 663 71.58 61.69 26.56
CA GLY A 663 70.32 62.43 26.63
C GLY A 663 69.45 62.41 25.36
N ALA A 664 69.76 61.57 24.37
CA ALA A 664 68.89 61.39 23.20
C ALA A 664 67.60 60.64 23.58
N ASN A 665 66.44 61.20 23.24
CA ASN A 665 65.14 60.57 23.45
C ASN A 665 64.92 59.45 22.44
N THR A 666 64.56 58.27 22.93
CA THR A 666 64.36 57.08 22.11
C THR A 666 62.94 56.52 22.25
N LYS A 667 62.38 56.10 21.12
CA LYS A 667 61.04 55.50 21.01
C LYS A 667 61.06 54.28 20.08
N TYR A 668 60.07 53.40 20.23
CA TYR A 668 59.75 52.37 19.23
C TYR A 668 58.28 52.48 18.81
N TYR A 669 57.95 52.03 17.61
CA TYR A 669 56.58 52.03 17.11
C TYR A 669 55.91 50.67 17.36
N SER A 670 54.86 50.65 18.20
CA SER A 670 53.92 49.54 18.29
C SER A 670 52.51 50.05 18.56
N LEU A 671 51.67 50.03 17.51
CA LEU A 671 50.36 50.72 17.39
C LEU A 671 50.45 52.25 17.48
N ALA A 672 51.30 52.76 18.35
CA ALA A 672 51.70 54.15 18.51
C ALA A 672 53.19 54.22 18.86
N TRP A 673 53.78 55.41 18.81
CA TRP A 673 55.14 55.63 19.31
C TRP A 673 55.16 55.48 20.84
N ARG A 674 55.99 54.55 21.33
CA ARG A 674 56.17 54.21 22.74
C ARG A 674 57.55 54.69 23.22
N ASP A 675 57.59 55.34 24.37
CA ASP A 675 58.83 55.85 24.95
C ASP A 675 59.67 54.71 25.54
N ILE A 676 60.98 54.75 25.25
CA ILE A 676 61.98 53.85 25.85
C ILE A 676 62.71 54.59 26.97
N GLY A 677 63.19 55.80 26.68
CA GLY A 677 63.93 56.62 27.64
C GLY A 677 64.97 57.51 26.96
N LEU A 678 65.86 58.08 27.78
CA LEU A 678 67.01 58.87 27.35
C LEU A 678 68.29 58.03 27.38
N THR A 679 69.18 58.20 26.41
CA THR A 679 70.50 57.53 26.40
C THR A 679 71.41 58.01 27.55
N ASN A 680 72.24 57.11 28.07
CA ASN A 680 73.26 57.39 29.09
C ASN A 680 74.55 58.02 28.50
N SER A 681 75.59 58.22 29.32
CA SER A 681 76.90 58.76 28.90
C SER A 681 77.62 57.98 27.80
N ASN A 682 77.27 56.70 27.60
CA ASN A 682 77.78 55.86 26.52
C ASN A 682 76.91 55.92 25.26
N GLY A 683 75.91 56.82 25.22
CA GLY A 683 74.96 56.96 24.11
C GLY A 683 74.00 55.77 23.99
N GLU A 684 73.82 55.01 25.06
CA GLU A 684 73.07 53.75 25.05
C GLU A 684 71.86 53.80 25.98
N ILE A 685 70.80 53.07 25.60
CA ILE A 685 69.61 52.80 26.40
C ILE A 685 69.17 51.37 26.08
N THR A 686 68.63 50.67 27.06
CA THR A 686 68.17 49.28 26.90
C THR A 686 66.71 49.10 27.31
N LYS A 687 66.02 48.16 26.67
CA LYS A 687 64.65 47.75 27.01
C LYS A 687 64.42 46.29 26.60
N GLU A 688 63.79 45.53 27.47
CA GLU A 688 63.31 44.19 27.12
C GLU A 688 62.09 44.30 26.21
N LEU A 689 62.16 43.72 25.02
CA LEU A 689 61.09 43.71 24.03
C LEU A 689 60.92 42.31 23.44
N LEU A 690 59.71 41.95 23.03
CA LEU A 690 59.53 40.70 22.29
C LEU A 690 60.28 40.75 20.94
N PRO A 691 60.91 39.65 20.49
CA PRO A 691 61.67 39.59 19.24
C PRO A 691 60.77 39.95 18.04
N LYS A 692 60.98 41.12 17.44
CA LYS A 692 60.12 41.61 16.35
C LYS A 692 60.89 42.57 15.46
N ASN A 693 60.47 42.67 14.20
CA ASN A 693 60.83 43.81 13.37
C ASN A 693 60.05 45.07 13.79
N LEU A 694 60.75 46.06 14.32
CA LEU A 694 60.19 47.31 14.84
C LEU A 694 60.88 48.52 14.20
N SER A 695 60.17 49.64 14.18
CA SER A 695 60.75 50.95 13.87
C SER A 695 61.13 51.66 15.15
N PHE A 696 62.38 52.11 15.23
CA PHE A 696 62.94 52.88 16.34
C PHE A 696 63.20 54.31 15.91
N ARG A 697 63.02 55.26 16.82
CA ARG A 697 63.28 56.68 16.62
C ARG A 697 64.24 57.17 17.69
N ALA A 698 65.29 57.88 17.28
CA ALA A 698 66.11 58.68 18.19
C ALA A 698 65.92 60.17 17.86
N THR A 699 65.81 61.01 18.90
CA THR A 699 65.69 62.47 18.77
C THR A 699 66.65 63.15 19.75
N TYR A 700 67.47 64.06 19.25
CA TYR A 700 68.34 64.91 20.08
C TYR A 700 68.15 66.37 19.64
N ASN A 701 67.73 67.23 20.57
CA ASN A 701 67.20 68.56 20.28
C ASN A 701 66.06 68.51 19.25
N ASN A 702 66.26 69.09 18.06
CA ASN A 702 65.27 69.12 16.97
C ASN A 702 65.61 68.17 15.81
N VAL A 703 66.61 67.30 15.95
CA VAL A 703 67.02 66.33 14.92
C VAL A 703 66.51 64.94 15.32
N SER A 704 65.79 64.29 14.41
CA SER A 704 65.28 62.92 14.62
C SER A 704 65.61 62.02 13.45
N ARG A 705 65.75 60.71 13.72
CA ARG A 705 65.94 59.69 12.70
C ARG A 705 65.24 58.39 13.11
N ASP A 706 64.60 57.78 12.13
CA ASP A 706 63.96 56.47 12.28
C ASP A 706 64.85 55.38 11.68
N LYS A 707 64.83 54.20 12.29
CA LYS A 707 65.49 52.99 11.81
C LYS A 707 64.59 51.79 12.06
N GLN A 708 64.31 51.03 11.01
CA GLN A 708 63.66 49.74 11.13
C GLN A 708 64.72 48.67 11.40
N GLN A 709 64.48 47.79 12.38
CA GLN A 709 65.38 46.71 12.73
C GLN A 709 64.60 45.51 13.25
N ASP A 710 64.98 44.32 12.77
CA ASP A 710 64.56 43.08 13.39
C ASP A 710 65.46 42.74 14.58
N ILE A 711 64.93 42.99 15.77
CA ILE A 711 65.64 42.72 17.03
C ILE A 711 65.69 41.23 17.38
N SER A 712 65.02 40.36 16.61
CA SER A 712 65.21 38.90 16.72
C SER A 712 66.52 38.42 16.06
N VAL A 713 67.04 39.19 15.11
CA VAL A 713 68.29 38.87 14.38
C VAL A 713 69.47 39.66 14.95
N ASN A 714 69.26 40.95 15.21
CA ASN A 714 70.26 41.81 15.83
C ASN A 714 69.57 42.80 16.78
N ASN A 715 69.82 42.63 18.08
CA ASN A 715 69.24 43.44 19.14
C ASN A 715 70.00 44.76 19.42
N LEU A 716 71.07 45.07 18.67
CA LEU A 716 71.76 46.35 18.71
C LEU A 716 71.26 47.27 17.58
N VAL A 717 70.54 48.32 17.95
CA VAL A 717 69.98 49.33 17.04
C VAL A 717 70.86 50.57 17.04
N GLU A 718 71.77 50.68 16.06
CA GLU A 718 72.63 51.86 15.92
C GLU A 718 71.98 52.95 15.07
N ILE A 719 71.82 54.16 15.62
CA ILE A 719 71.24 55.33 14.95
C ILE A 719 72.21 56.50 15.03
N MET A 720 72.77 56.90 13.90
CA MET A 720 73.58 58.12 13.79
C MET A 720 72.67 59.33 13.47
N LEU A 721 72.73 60.37 14.30
CA LEU A 721 72.08 61.67 14.08
C LEU A 721 73.09 62.65 13.48
N ASN A 722 72.65 63.46 12.52
CA ASN A 722 73.49 64.49 11.90
C ASN A 722 73.55 65.75 12.77
N VAL A 723 74.12 65.59 13.96
CA VAL A 723 74.47 66.67 14.89
C VAL A 723 76.00 66.69 15.07
N PRO A 724 76.60 67.84 15.43
CA PRO A 724 78.05 67.97 15.60
C PRO A 724 78.67 67.01 16.62
#